data_AF-A0A345RYM8-F1
#
_entry.id   AF-A0A345RYM8-F1
#
_cell.length_a   1.000
_cell.length_b   1.000
_cell.length_c   1.000
_cell.angle_alpha   90.00
_cell.angle_beta   90.00
_cell.angle_gamma   90.00
#
_symmetry.space_group_name_H-M   'P 1'
#
loop_
_entity.id
_entity.type
_entity.pdbx_description
1 polymer ?
#
loop_
_entity_poly.entity_id
_entity_poly.type
_entity_poly.pdbx_seq_one_letter_code
_entity_poly.pdbx_strand_id
1 'polypeptide(L)'
;MPKPPPLELDALHIREFAPDDYEPFKETNVGYSYSGTFGPAGANSQTRQLMHETQVAVEQEFNAKAASIPHSIEVELAAIRLEGPTNPLPPAAALAREVGVRNTLIQRKGAEFQRQTAIANRFYGSDPLGKTFKDYLDQASAIRRAHGAGVKSRALWSESLRAAHEARLLGQTLALLNQQQVGVLNWLATVQAQDQAAAAEAQRQAAEHARIAAEQQRQRDIAEAARREQEAIRAREQARLAALAEKQRRDAEQARLAAETARLNAEAEAREKERVAALKIAQAEAQANAETAARALAAEQTRLQEERKHVFPASGAMASNGPAVSFASTAVSLSPATSAGILNALRTATATLTATGTALFGSPVLMGFAALLMPSNLGNGERFTMSVPLTELSSEPAETLREIADRQGTLEMHTGLGLRRLGAGMQVFVATSDDFHIRSSVLVLNAAYDLLNNVYKVALSDSPTDYLTWTPAISPGDASTASPIVDTDSSAYSGVSIVPVEGRLDLNPILVEGWDRFIIVFPADSGIEPLYVVFSSPYEGASVKGKYSGRKFNPEQAGGPILNLDWRSAIITREGIDAVKLHIARLNQSDANDIMIQRLEDILSGHRAHSDTDLRYYTHEMRELERYRAFGYSDNTSPSDESPIWNNAHTAALEDYKLGSELTLLYTEQAINAMNAQDQREYEKDMRSFEQ
;
A
#
# COMPACT_ATOMS: atom_id res chain seq x y z
N MET A 1 -60.88 -92.43 -39.75
CA MET A 1 -62.15 -93.16 -39.95
C MET A 1 -63.26 -92.40 -39.23
N PRO A 2 -64.41 -92.10 -39.86
CA PRO A 2 -65.49 -91.34 -39.23
C PRO A 2 -66.35 -92.23 -38.30
N LYS A 3 -66.84 -91.65 -37.20
CA LYS A 3 -67.75 -92.28 -36.21
C LYS A 3 -69.15 -92.51 -36.82
N PRO A 4 -69.81 -93.66 -36.58
CA PRO A 4 -71.22 -93.84 -36.91
C PRO A 4 -72.12 -93.05 -35.92
N PRO A 5 -73.34 -92.67 -36.34
CA PRO A 5 -74.25 -91.88 -35.50
C PRO A 5 -74.90 -92.71 -34.38
N PRO A 6 -75.38 -92.08 -33.29
CA PRO A 6 -75.96 -92.77 -32.14
C PRO A 6 -77.39 -93.25 -32.42
N LEU A 7 -77.75 -94.41 -31.86
CA LEU A 7 -79.14 -94.91 -31.82
C LEU A 7 -80.00 -94.03 -30.90
N GLU A 8 -81.09 -93.51 -31.42
CA GLU A 8 -82.22 -92.98 -30.63
C GLU A 8 -83.18 -94.13 -30.30
N LEU A 9 -83.60 -94.23 -29.05
CA LEU A 9 -84.67 -95.11 -28.58
C LEU A 9 -85.78 -94.25 -27.98
N ASP A 10 -87.02 -94.51 -28.38
CA ASP A 10 -88.20 -93.72 -28.00
C ASP A 10 -88.56 -93.81 -26.51
N ALA A 11 -89.07 -92.70 -25.97
CA ALA A 11 -89.48 -92.56 -24.58
C ALA A 11 -90.75 -93.35 -24.25
N LEU A 12 -90.58 -94.44 -23.49
CA LEU A 12 -91.66 -95.25 -22.93
C LEU A 12 -92.36 -94.46 -21.80
N HIS A 13 -93.53 -93.91 -22.10
CA HIS A 13 -94.40 -93.29 -21.09
C HIS A 13 -95.29 -94.37 -20.47
N ILE A 14 -95.06 -94.69 -19.20
CA ILE A 14 -96.03 -95.43 -18.40
C ILE A 14 -96.94 -94.40 -17.72
N ARG A 15 -98.22 -94.40 -18.11
CA ARG A 15 -99.31 -93.71 -17.40
C ARG A 15 -100.00 -94.73 -16.50
N GLU A 16 -99.63 -94.78 -15.23
CA GLU A 16 -100.49 -95.33 -14.19
C GLU A 16 -100.46 -94.41 -12.98
N PHE A 17 -101.65 -94.15 -12.44
CA PHE A 17 -101.86 -93.37 -11.23
C PHE A 17 -101.52 -94.24 -10.01
N ALA A 18 -100.78 -93.67 -9.06
CA ALA A 18 -100.46 -94.32 -7.80
C ALA A 18 -101.73 -94.54 -6.95
N PRO A 19 -101.86 -95.66 -6.20
CA PRO A 19 -103.00 -95.93 -5.33
C PRO A 19 -103.15 -94.92 -4.17
N ASP A 20 -104.37 -94.79 -3.64
CA ASP A 20 -104.80 -93.80 -2.62
C ASP A 20 -104.06 -93.90 -1.25
N ASP A 21 -103.15 -94.86 -1.09
CA ASP A 21 -102.40 -95.14 0.14
C ASP A 21 -100.87 -95.00 -0.04
N TYR A 22 -100.42 -94.33 -1.11
CA TYR A 22 -99.01 -94.00 -1.31
C TYR A 22 -98.56 -92.79 -0.49
N GLU A 23 -97.91 -93.02 0.66
CA GLU A 23 -97.15 -91.98 1.36
C GLU A 23 -95.75 -91.81 0.73
N PRO A 24 -95.38 -90.62 0.20
CA PRO A 24 -94.01 -90.36 -0.20
C PRO A 24 -93.09 -90.37 1.03
N PHE A 25 -91.96 -91.08 0.92
CA PHE A 25 -90.92 -91.10 1.94
C PHE A 25 -90.63 -89.67 2.45
N LYS A 26 -90.93 -89.44 3.73
CA LYS A 26 -90.42 -88.28 4.47
C LYS A 26 -88.90 -88.48 4.59
N GLU A 27 -88.12 -87.64 3.94
CA GLU A 27 -86.67 -87.55 4.17
C GLU A 27 -86.43 -87.19 5.65
N THR A 28 -86.22 -88.20 6.47
CA THR A 28 -85.46 -88.04 7.70
C THR A 28 -84.04 -87.68 7.30
N ASN A 29 -83.56 -86.58 7.87
CA ASN A 29 -82.22 -86.02 7.78
C ASN A 29 -81.16 -87.08 8.16
N VAL A 30 -80.80 -87.95 7.21
CA VAL A 30 -79.65 -88.85 7.33
C VAL A 30 -78.44 -88.14 6.77
N GLY A 31 -77.55 -87.74 7.69
CA GLY A 31 -76.24 -87.22 7.35
C GLY A 31 -75.52 -88.18 6.43
N TYR A 32 -75.21 -87.72 5.21
CA TYR A 32 -74.23 -88.35 4.35
C TYR A 32 -72.87 -88.30 5.04
N SER A 33 -72.53 -89.37 5.78
CA SER A 33 -71.15 -89.72 6.05
C SER A 33 -70.53 -90.15 4.72
N TYR A 34 -69.76 -89.27 4.10
CA TYR A 34 -68.89 -89.64 2.99
C TYR A 34 -67.74 -90.52 3.51
N SER A 35 -68.03 -91.79 3.81
CA SER A 35 -67.02 -92.81 4.06
C SER A 35 -66.77 -93.57 2.76
N GLY A 36 -65.92 -93.00 1.91
CA GLY A 36 -65.46 -93.62 0.67
C GLY A 36 -64.41 -92.76 -0.02
N THR A 37 -63.55 -93.37 -0.83
CA THR A 37 -62.39 -92.78 -1.53
C THR A 37 -62.72 -91.62 -2.49
N PHE A 38 -64.00 -91.25 -2.60
CA PHE A 38 -64.55 -90.23 -3.51
C PHE A 38 -65.29 -89.07 -2.80
N GLY A 39 -65.28 -89.01 -1.45
CA GLY A 39 -65.86 -87.89 -0.69
C GLY A 39 -64.96 -86.65 -0.57
N PRO A 40 -65.53 -85.45 -0.29
CA PRO A 40 -64.74 -84.24 -0.09
C PRO A 40 -63.72 -84.42 1.04
N ALA A 41 -62.55 -83.83 0.87
CA ALA A 41 -61.44 -83.94 1.79
C ALA A 41 -61.78 -83.44 3.20
N GLY A 42 -61.92 -84.34 4.18
CA GLY A 42 -62.14 -83.95 5.58
C GLY A 42 -63.60 -83.61 5.93
N ALA A 43 -64.56 -84.08 5.14
CA ALA A 43 -65.99 -83.93 5.42
C ALA A 43 -66.48 -84.90 6.53
N ASN A 44 -65.90 -84.82 7.73
CA ASN A 44 -66.40 -85.52 8.92
C ASN A 44 -66.61 -84.56 10.11
N SER A 45 -67.49 -84.94 11.04
CA SER A 45 -67.83 -84.12 12.22
C SER A 45 -66.62 -83.83 13.10
N GLN A 46 -65.69 -84.79 13.21
CA GLN A 46 -64.45 -84.66 13.97
C GLN A 46 -63.53 -83.56 13.42
N THR A 47 -63.41 -83.42 12.10
CA THR A 47 -62.59 -82.36 11.47
C THR A 47 -63.19 -80.98 11.75
N ARG A 48 -64.52 -80.84 11.69
CA ARG A 48 -65.21 -79.60 12.03
C ARG A 48 -64.98 -79.21 13.49
N GLN A 49 -65.10 -80.16 14.42
CA GLN A 49 -64.87 -79.93 15.84
C GLN A 49 -63.41 -79.49 16.11
N LEU A 50 -62.43 -80.22 15.58
CA LEU A 50 -61.01 -79.89 15.73
C LEU A 50 -60.65 -78.51 15.15
N MET A 51 -61.27 -78.13 14.03
CA MET A 51 -61.09 -76.79 13.47
C MET A 51 -61.67 -75.71 14.38
N HIS A 52 -62.87 -75.92 14.92
CA HIS A 52 -63.47 -74.99 15.88
C HIS A 52 -62.62 -74.83 17.15
N GLU A 53 -62.15 -75.94 17.73
CA GLU A 53 -61.23 -75.93 18.88
C GLU A 53 -59.93 -75.19 18.57
N THR A 54 -59.39 -75.37 17.36
CA THR A 54 -58.18 -74.65 16.91
C THR A 54 -58.44 -73.15 16.78
N GLN A 55 -59.59 -72.74 16.21
CA GLN A 55 -59.97 -71.33 16.09
C GLN A 55 -60.07 -70.66 17.46
N VAL A 56 -60.79 -71.28 18.41
CA VAL A 56 -60.95 -70.75 19.76
C VAL A 56 -59.61 -70.65 20.49
N ALA A 57 -58.77 -71.67 20.40
CA ALA A 57 -57.45 -71.66 21.05
C ALA A 57 -56.53 -70.57 20.49
N VAL A 58 -56.49 -70.40 19.16
CA VAL A 58 -55.68 -69.36 18.50
C VAL A 58 -56.22 -67.96 18.83
N GLU A 59 -57.53 -67.79 18.90
CA GLU A 59 -58.15 -66.52 19.26
C GLU A 59 -57.86 -66.13 20.72
N GLN A 60 -57.92 -67.08 21.65
CA GLN A 60 -57.53 -66.84 23.05
C GLN A 60 -56.05 -66.47 23.20
N GLU A 61 -55.16 -67.20 22.51
CA GLU A 61 -53.72 -66.92 22.48
C GLU A 61 -53.45 -65.51 21.91
N PHE A 62 -54.13 -65.16 20.82
CA PHE A 62 -54.05 -63.83 20.21
C PHE A 62 -54.52 -62.73 21.16
N ASN A 63 -55.66 -62.90 21.82
CA ASN A 63 -56.20 -61.90 22.75
C ASN A 63 -55.26 -61.67 23.94
N ALA A 64 -54.62 -62.73 24.45
CA ALA A 64 -53.61 -62.62 25.51
C ALA A 64 -52.37 -61.85 25.05
N LYS A 65 -51.86 -62.12 23.83
CA LYS A 65 -50.72 -61.41 23.24
C LYS A 65 -51.06 -59.97 22.86
N ALA A 66 -52.28 -59.69 22.44
CA ALA A 66 -52.73 -58.35 22.09
C ALA A 66 -52.71 -57.39 23.30
N ALA A 67 -53.03 -57.90 24.49
CA ALA A 67 -52.96 -57.12 25.73
C ALA A 67 -51.53 -56.75 26.15
N SER A 68 -50.51 -57.51 25.73
CA SER A 68 -49.11 -57.27 26.09
C SER A 68 -48.30 -56.47 25.05
N ILE A 69 -48.92 -56.04 23.95
CA ILE A 69 -48.26 -55.26 22.88
C ILE A 69 -47.46 -54.06 23.43
N PRO A 70 -48.02 -53.18 24.28
CA PRO A 70 -47.26 -52.00 24.75
C PRO A 70 -45.99 -52.39 25.52
N HIS A 71 -46.06 -53.44 26.34
CA HIS A 71 -44.90 -53.91 27.10
C HIS A 71 -43.85 -54.56 26.18
N SER A 72 -44.28 -55.37 25.21
CA SER A 72 -43.38 -56.00 24.23
C SER A 72 -42.62 -54.95 23.42
N ILE A 73 -43.28 -53.88 23.00
CA ILE A 73 -42.64 -52.76 22.29
C ILE A 73 -41.50 -52.17 23.13
N GLU A 74 -41.73 -51.87 24.40
CA GLU A 74 -40.70 -51.26 25.24
C GLU A 74 -39.49 -52.19 25.47
N VAL A 75 -39.72 -53.49 25.62
CA VAL A 75 -38.65 -54.48 25.74
C VAL A 75 -37.80 -54.54 24.46
N GLU A 76 -38.44 -54.58 23.29
CA GLU A 76 -37.74 -54.62 22.01
C GLU A 76 -37.01 -53.30 21.70
N LEU A 77 -37.60 -52.15 22.05
CA LEU A 77 -36.92 -50.86 21.96
C LEU A 77 -35.70 -50.80 22.88
N ALA A 78 -35.80 -51.31 24.11
CA ALA A 78 -34.67 -51.39 25.03
C ALA A 78 -33.54 -52.27 24.46
N ALA A 79 -33.86 -53.40 23.83
CA ALA A 79 -32.86 -54.24 23.17
C ALA A 79 -32.16 -53.50 22.02
N ILE A 80 -32.91 -52.79 21.16
CA ILE A 80 -32.33 -52.03 20.03
C ILE A 80 -31.45 -50.87 20.53
N ARG A 81 -31.80 -50.21 21.64
CA ARG A 81 -30.94 -49.17 22.24
C ARG A 81 -29.54 -49.69 22.61
N LEU A 82 -29.44 -50.96 23.00
CA LEU A 82 -28.17 -51.61 23.35
C LEU A 82 -27.33 -52.02 22.13
N GLU A 83 -27.89 -52.01 20.92
CA GLU A 83 -27.14 -52.27 19.69
C GLU A 83 -26.26 -51.07 19.27
N GLY A 84 -26.49 -49.89 19.84
CA GLY A 84 -25.76 -48.66 19.51
C GLY A 84 -25.02 -48.02 20.69
N PRO A 85 -24.36 -46.86 20.47
CA PRO A 85 -23.62 -46.16 21.52
C PRO A 85 -24.52 -45.65 22.66
N THR A 86 -24.14 -45.98 23.90
CA THR A 86 -24.86 -45.62 25.14
C THR A 86 -24.41 -44.32 25.78
N ASN A 87 -23.52 -43.57 25.11
CA ASN A 87 -23.00 -42.31 25.62
C ASN A 87 -24.11 -41.28 25.87
N PRO A 88 -23.95 -40.40 26.88
CA PRO A 88 -24.87 -39.31 27.13
C PRO A 88 -24.83 -38.32 25.95
N LEU A 89 -26.01 -37.88 25.50
CA LEU A 89 -26.17 -36.96 24.37
C LEU A 89 -27.00 -35.74 24.81
N PRO A 90 -26.79 -34.57 24.17
CA PRO A 90 -27.69 -33.42 24.32
C PRO A 90 -29.15 -33.80 23.98
N PRO A 91 -30.17 -33.10 24.53
CA PRO A 91 -31.58 -33.47 24.40
C PRO A 91 -32.06 -33.73 22.96
N ALA A 92 -31.73 -32.84 22.00
CA ALA A 92 -32.10 -33.03 20.60
C ALA A 92 -31.44 -34.27 19.96
N ALA A 93 -30.16 -34.50 20.26
CA ALA A 93 -29.41 -35.65 19.76
C ALA A 93 -29.90 -36.97 20.38
N ALA A 94 -30.29 -36.96 21.66
CA ALA A 94 -30.92 -38.10 22.33
C ALA A 94 -32.27 -38.46 21.69
N LEU A 95 -33.11 -37.47 21.40
CA LEU A 95 -34.40 -37.67 20.71
C LEU A 95 -34.21 -38.16 19.27
N ALA A 96 -33.22 -37.63 18.54
CA ALA A 96 -32.89 -38.11 17.19
C ALA A 96 -32.43 -39.59 17.20
N ARG A 97 -31.64 -40.00 18.19
CA ARG A 97 -31.28 -41.41 18.40
C ARG A 97 -32.53 -42.27 18.65
N GLU A 98 -33.44 -41.79 19.49
CA GLU A 98 -34.70 -42.47 19.80
C GLU A 98 -35.64 -42.63 18.59
N VAL A 99 -35.64 -41.67 17.66
CA VAL A 99 -36.30 -41.77 16.34
C VAL A 99 -35.67 -42.91 15.52
N GLY A 100 -34.33 -42.99 15.51
CA GLY A 100 -33.58 -44.04 14.82
C GLY A 100 -33.87 -45.44 15.36
N VAL A 101 -33.83 -45.61 16.69
CA VAL A 101 -34.17 -46.87 17.38
C VAL A 101 -35.56 -47.37 16.99
N ARG A 102 -36.57 -46.49 17.04
CA ARG A 102 -37.95 -46.83 16.66
C ARG A 102 -38.10 -47.16 15.18
N ASN A 103 -37.44 -46.42 14.30
CA ASN A 103 -37.43 -46.72 12.87
C ASN A 103 -36.89 -48.13 12.59
N THR A 104 -35.82 -48.55 13.27
CA THR A 104 -35.29 -49.91 13.17
C THR A 104 -36.33 -50.95 13.59
N LEU A 105 -37.04 -50.73 14.70
CA LEU A 105 -38.09 -51.66 15.14
C LEU A 105 -39.27 -51.72 14.15
N ILE A 106 -39.72 -50.56 13.65
CA ILE A 106 -40.79 -50.46 12.64
C ILE A 106 -40.41 -51.24 11.38
N GLN A 107 -39.16 -51.13 10.91
CA GLN A 107 -38.68 -51.88 9.74
C GLN A 107 -38.67 -53.41 10.00
N ARG A 108 -38.15 -53.84 11.15
CA ARG A 108 -38.12 -55.27 11.54
C ARG A 108 -39.54 -55.85 11.63
N LYS A 109 -40.45 -55.16 12.31
CA LYS A 109 -41.87 -55.57 12.44
C LYS A 109 -42.62 -55.49 11.13
N GLY A 110 -42.30 -54.52 10.27
CA GLY A 110 -42.85 -54.43 8.92
C GLY A 110 -42.49 -55.65 8.07
N ALA A 111 -41.24 -56.09 8.11
CA ALA A 111 -40.81 -57.29 7.42
C ALA A 111 -41.47 -58.57 7.97
N GLU A 112 -41.61 -58.68 9.30
CA GLU A 112 -42.35 -59.78 9.94
C GLU A 112 -43.82 -59.80 9.51
N PHE A 113 -44.47 -58.64 9.50
CA PHE A 113 -45.88 -58.49 9.11
C PHE A 113 -46.11 -58.98 7.67
N GLN A 114 -45.24 -58.61 6.73
CA GLN A 114 -45.32 -59.06 5.34
C GLN A 114 -45.13 -60.58 5.22
N ARG A 115 -44.16 -61.14 5.95
CA ARG A 115 -43.93 -62.61 5.97
C ARG A 115 -45.16 -63.36 6.50
N GLN A 116 -45.74 -62.92 7.61
CA GLN A 116 -46.92 -63.56 8.20
C GLN A 116 -48.16 -63.42 7.32
N THR A 117 -48.33 -62.28 6.67
CA THR A 117 -49.42 -62.08 5.69
C THR A 117 -49.29 -63.04 4.50
N ALA A 118 -48.07 -63.28 4.00
CA ALA A 118 -47.84 -64.25 2.93
C ALA A 118 -48.15 -65.70 3.36
N ILE A 119 -47.78 -66.08 4.59
CA ILE A 119 -48.10 -67.39 5.17
C ILE A 119 -49.61 -67.54 5.38
N ALA A 120 -50.28 -66.49 5.89
CA ALA A 120 -51.72 -66.47 6.12
C ALA A 120 -52.51 -66.73 4.82
N ASN A 121 -52.08 -66.14 3.72
CA ASN A 121 -52.74 -66.29 2.43
C ASN A 121 -52.44 -67.63 1.74
N ARG A 122 -51.57 -68.49 2.31
CA ARG A 122 -51.09 -69.71 1.64
C ARG A 122 -52.18 -70.75 1.40
N PHE A 123 -53.14 -70.90 2.33
CA PHE A 123 -54.20 -71.89 2.17
C PHE A 123 -55.31 -71.43 1.22
N TYR A 124 -55.84 -70.22 1.38
CA TYR A 124 -56.99 -69.70 0.60
C TYR A 124 -56.61 -68.80 -0.58
N GLY A 125 -55.36 -68.38 -0.70
CA GLY A 125 -54.95 -67.27 -1.59
C GLY A 125 -55.37 -65.89 -1.07
N SER A 126 -56.03 -65.83 0.08
CA SER A 126 -56.52 -64.62 0.75
C SER A 126 -56.53 -64.83 2.26
N ASP A 127 -56.90 -63.79 3.01
CA ASP A 127 -57.04 -63.85 4.47
C ASP A 127 -57.98 -65.01 4.88
N PRO A 128 -57.53 -65.93 5.77
CA PRO A 128 -58.35 -67.02 6.28
C PRO A 128 -59.40 -66.57 7.31
N LEU A 129 -59.30 -65.36 7.86
CA LEU A 129 -60.27 -64.85 8.83
C LEU A 129 -61.63 -64.63 8.16
N GLY A 130 -62.71 -65.08 8.82
CA GLY A 130 -64.07 -65.01 8.30
C GLY A 130 -64.44 -66.10 7.28
N LYS A 131 -63.51 -66.99 6.91
CA LYS A 131 -63.79 -68.16 6.05
C LYS A 131 -64.56 -69.24 6.82
N THR A 132 -65.52 -69.86 6.16
CA THR A 132 -66.40 -70.87 6.73
C THR A 132 -65.81 -72.29 6.62
N PHE A 133 -66.39 -73.26 7.33
CA PHE A 133 -66.04 -74.67 7.15
C PHE A 133 -66.31 -75.17 5.72
N LYS A 134 -67.31 -74.59 5.03
CA LYS A 134 -67.57 -74.90 3.62
C LYS A 134 -66.40 -74.46 2.74
N ASP A 135 -65.92 -73.23 2.93
CA ASP A 135 -64.78 -72.69 2.17
C ASP A 135 -63.52 -73.55 2.37
N TYR A 136 -63.31 -74.04 3.60
CA TYR A 136 -62.24 -75.00 3.89
C TYR A 136 -62.37 -76.28 3.08
N LEU A 137 -63.55 -76.90 3.02
CA LEU A 137 -63.76 -78.15 2.28
C LEU A 137 -63.55 -77.95 0.77
N ASP A 138 -64.04 -76.84 0.23
CA ASP A 138 -63.90 -76.50 -1.19
C ASP A 138 -62.42 -76.33 -1.55
N GLN A 139 -61.66 -75.59 -0.72
CA GLN A 139 -60.24 -75.34 -0.93
C GLN A 139 -59.36 -76.59 -0.67
N ALA A 140 -59.63 -77.34 0.41
CA ALA A 140 -58.91 -78.58 0.71
C ALA A 140 -59.09 -79.63 -0.41
N SER A 141 -60.29 -79.70 -0.99
CA SER A 141 -60.57 -80.56 -2.13
C SER A 141 -59.83 -80.10 -3.39
N ALA A 142 -59.74 -78.78 -3.63
CA ALA A 142 -58.94 -78.22 -4.72
C ALA A 142 -57.43 -78.54 -4.57
N ILE A 143 -56.87 -78.34 -3.37
CA ILE A 143 -55.47 -78.66 -3.06
C ILE A 143 -55.20 -80.16 -3.28
N ARG A 144 -56.10 -81.03 -2.79
CA ARG A 144 -55.99 -82.48 -2.99
C ARG A 144 -56.01 -82.87 -4.47
N ARG A 145 -56.87 -82.26 -5.28
CA ARG A 145 -56.92 -82.51 -6.74
C ARG A 145 -55.60 -82.12 -7.41
N ALA A 146 -54.99 -81.02 -7.00
CA ALA A 146 -53.76 -80.52 -7.61
C ALA A 146 -52.48 -81.24 -7.13
N HIS A 147 -52.43 -81.71 -5.87
CA HIS A 147 -51.19 -82.17 -5.21
C HIS A 147 -51.27 -83.60 -4.64
N GLY A 148 -52.39 -84.30 -4.86
CA GLY A 148 -52.60 -85.67 -4.39
C GLY A 148 -53.08 -85.80 -2.95
N ALA A 149 -53.40 -87.03 -2.53
CA ALA A 149 -54.03 -87.34 -1.24
C ALA A 149 -53.11 -87.19 -0.01
N GLY A 150 -51.79 -87.07 -0.20
CA GLY A 150 -50.80 -86.96 0.88
C GLY A 150 -50.72 -85.58 1.55
N VAL A 151 -51.38 -84.56 1.00
CA VAL A 151 -51.31 -83.19 1.55
C VAL A 151 -52.15 -83.04 2.81
N LYS A 152 -51.49 -82.63 3.91
CA LYS A 152 -52.13 -82.35 5.21
C LYS A 152 -52.87 -81.00 5.20
N SER A 153 -53.97 -80.92 4.47
CA SER A 153 -54.76 -79.68 4.27
C SER A 153 -55.17 -78.99 5.58
N ARG A 154 -55.54 -79.76 6.62
CA ARG A 154 -55.85 -79.21 7.96
C ARG A 154 -54.66 -78.53 8.62
N ALA A 155 -53.44 -79.05 8.43
CA ALA A 155 -52.24 -78.46 8.99
C ALA A 155 -51.89 -77.15 8.29
N LEU A 156 -51.98 -77.11 6.95
CA LEU A 156 -51.79 -75.89 6.16
C LEU A 156 -52.81 -74.81 6.49
N TRP A 157 -54.08 -75.20 6.70
CA TRP A 157 -55.12 -74.30 7.16
C TRP A 157 -54.83 -73.75 8.57
N SER A 158 -54.42 -74.61 9.51
CA SER A 158 -54.08 -74.20 10.88
C SER A 158 -52.87 -73.24 10.91
N GLU A 159 -51.85 -73.51 10.11
CA GLU A 159 -50.69 -72.63 9.91
C GLU A 159 -51.11 -71.27 9.35
N SER A 160 -51.96 -71.27 8.31
CA SER A 160 -52.50 -70.04 7.70
C SER A 160 -53.33 -69.22 8.69
N LEU A 161 -54.19 -69.89 9.48
CA LEU A 161 -55.02 -69.23 10.50
C LEU A 161 -54.16 -68.58 11.60
N ARG A 162 -53.15 -69.30 12.12
CA ARG A 162 -52.22 -68.77 13.12
C ARG A 162 -51.45 -67.57 12.57
N ALA A 163 -50.91 -67.68 11.36
CA ALA A 163 -50.20 -66.59 10.69
C ALA A 163 -51.08 -65.35 10.47
N ALA A 164 -52.39 -65.52 10.21
CA ALA A 164 -53.31 -64.40 10.06
C ALA A 164 -53.51 -63.64 11.39
N HIS A 165 -53.66 -64.35 12.51
CA HIS A 165 -53.71 -63.72 13.83
C HIS A 165 -52.38 -63.06 14.21
N GLU A 166 -51.24 -63.66 13.86
CA GLU A 166 -49.92 -63.05 14.06
C GLU A 166 -49.74 -61.78 13.20
N ALA A 167 -50.17 -61.79 11.94
CA ALA A 167 -50.19 -60.61 11.09
C ALA A 167 -51.07 -59.50 11.69
N ARG A 168 -52.26 -59.84 12.22
CA ARG A 168 -53.12 -58.88 12.92
C ARG A 168 -52.45 -58.26 14.15
N LEU A 169 -51.70 -59.06 14.91
CA LEU A 169 -50.95 -58.60 16.09
C LEU A 169 -49.86 -57.62 15.67
N LEU A 170 -49.06 -58.00 14.68
CA LEU A 170 -48.00 -57.15 14.10
C LEU A 170 -48.56 -55.86 13.52
N GLY A 171 -49.74 -55.90 12.90
CA GLY A 171 -50.45 -54.71 12.43
C GLY A 171 -50.81 -53.75 13.57
N GLN A 172 -51.32 -54.26 14.69
CA GLN A 172 -51.59 -53.45 15.90
C GLN A 172 -50.30 -52.88 16.52
N THR A 173 -49.24 -53.69 16.60
CA THR A 173 -47.91 -53.26 17.05
C THR A 173 -47.36 -52.12 16.18
N LEU A 174 -47.43 -52.26 14.85
CA LEU A 174 -46.98 -51.23 13.91
C LEU A 174 -47.81 -49.94 14.02
N ALA A 175 -49.14 -50.04 14.21
CA ALA A 175 -49.98 -48.87 14.40
C ALA A 175 -49.56 -48.08 15.66
N LEU A 176 -49.35 -48.77 16.79
CA LEU A 176 -48.92 -48.14 18.03
C LEU A 176 -47.49 -47.56 17.92
N LEU A 177 -46.55 -48.28 17.31
CA LEU A 177 -45.19 -47.79 17.07
C LEU A 177 -45.17 -46.53 16.21
N ASN A 178 -45.94 -46.51 15.12
CA ASN A 178 -46.04 -45.34 14.25
C ASN A 178 -46.66 -44.14 14.99
N GLN A 179 -47.68 -44.36 15.82
CA GLN A 179 -48.26 -43.30 16.65
C GLN A 179 -47.24 -42.73 17.65
N GLN A 180 -46.50 -43.60 18.34
CA GLN A 180 -45.44 -43.19 19.27
C GLN A 180 -44.32 -42.42 18.55
N GLN A 181 -43.96 -42.84 17.34
CA GLN A 181 -42.92 -42.21 16.51
C GLN A 181 -43.28 -40.77 16.14
N VAL A 182 -44.54 -40.51 15.76
CA VAL A 182 -45.03 -39.14 15.51
C VAL A 182 -44.89 -38.26 16.75
N GLY A 183 -45.18 -38.82 17.93
CA GLY A 183 -44.96 -38.14 19.20
C GLY A 183 -43.50 -37.70 19.36
N VAL A 184 -42.55 -38.63 19.25
CA VAL A 184 -41.11 -38.33 19.40
C VAL A 184 -40.62 -37.32 18.37
N LEU A 185 -41.09 -37.39 17.12
CA LEU A 185 -40.74 -36.42 16.07
C LEU A 185 -41.24 -35.01 16.41
N ASN A 186 -42.45 -34.88 16.94
CA ASN A 186 -42.97 -33.57 17.39
C ASN A 186 -42.15 -33.00 18.57
N TRP A 187 -41.74 -33.85 19.51
CA TRP A 187 -40.86 -33.45 20.61
C TRP A 187 -39.48 -33.01 20.10
N LEU A 188 -38.89 -33.77 19.17
CA LEU A 188 -37.63 -33.40 18.54
C LEU A 188 -37.71 -32.03 17.85
N ALA A 189 -38.76 -31.81 17.05
CA ALA A 189 -38.98 -30.52 16.38
C ALA A 189 -39.13 -29.36 17.39
N THR A 190 -39.83 -29.61 18.50
CA THR A 190 -40.00 -28.62 19.58
C THR A 190 -38.66 -28.27 20.24
N VAL A 191 -37.85 -29.28 20.60
CA VAL A 191 -36.55 -29.05 21.24
C VAL A 191 -35.58 -28.35 20.27
N GLN A 192 -35.56 -28.75 18.99
CA GLN A 192 -34.72 -28.09 17.98
C GLN A 192 -35.11 -26.62 17.77
N ALA A 193 -36.41 -26.31 17.77
CA ALA A 193 -36.87 -24.93 17.68
C ALA A 193 -36.47 -24.10 18.91
N GLN A 194 -36.50 -24.69 20.11
CA GLN A 194 -36.04 -24.03 21.33
C GLN A 194 -34.53 -23.78 21.30
N ASP A 195 -33.72 -24.76 20.90
CA ASP A 195 -32.26 -24.61 20.78
C ASP A 195 -31.90 -23.50 19.76
N GLN A 196 -32.61 -23.44 18.63
CA GLN A 196 -32.43 -22.39 17.63
C GLN A 196 -32.84 -21.01 18.15
N ALA A 197 -33.95 -20.91 18.87
CA ALA A 197 -34.41 -19.65 19.45
C ALA A 197 -33.42 -19.14 20.51
N ALA A 198 -32.92 -20.01 21.39
CA ALA A 198 -31.92 -19.68 22.40
C ALA A 198 -30.60 -19.22 21.76
N ALA A 199 -30.14 -19.90 20.71
CA ALA A 199 -28.94 -19.48 19.97
C ALA A 199 -29.12 -18.10 19.31
N ALA A 200 -30.28 -17.85 18.70
CA ALA A 200 -30.59 -16.56 18.07
C ALA A 200 -30.74 -15.42 19.10
N GLU A 201 -31.23 -15.71 20.31
CA GLU A 201 -31.29 -14.74 21.40
C GLU A 201 -29.88 -14.43 21.95
N ALA A 202 -29.05 -15.46 22.18
CA ALA A 202 -27.67 -15.28 22.61
C ALA A 202 -26.86 -14.46 21.58
N GLN A 203 -27.07 -14.70 20.28
CA GLN A 203 -26.42 -13.92 19.22
C GLN A 203 -26.90 -12.46 19.22
N ARG A 204 -28.19 -12.20 19.45
CA ARG A 204 -28.73 -10.84 19.58
C ARG A 204 -28.15 -10.11 20.79
N GLN A 205 -28.08 -10.77 21.94
CA GLN A 205 -27.46 -10.21 23.14
C GLN A 205 -25.97 -9.91 22.91
N ALA A 206 -25.22 -10.83 22.29
CA ALA A 206 -23.81 -10.60 21.95
C ALA A 206 -23.63 -9.40 21.00
N ALA A 207 -24.49 -9.27 19.99
CA ALA A 207 -24.47 -8.12 19.07
C ALA A 207 -24.81 -6.81 19.79
N GLU A 208 -25.77 -6.82 20.73
CA GLU A 208 -26.11 -5.65 21.54
C GLU A 208 -24.97 -5.25 22.48
N HIS A 209 -24.35 -6.20 23.16
CA HIS A 209 -23.17 -5.96 23.99
C HIS A 209 -22.00 -5.39 23.16
N ALA A 210 -21.77 -5.92 21.96
CA ALA A 210 -20.76 -5.39 21.04
C ALA A 210 -21.07 -3.94 20.61
N ARG A 211 -22.35 -3.62 20.33
CA ARG A 211 -22.79 -2.26 20.00
C ARG A 211 -22.57 -1.30 21.17
N ILE A 212 -22.91 -1.71 22.40
CA ILE A 212 -22.70 -0.90 23.61
C ILE A 212 -21.21 -0.67 23.83
N ALA A 213 -20.37 -1.71 23.70
CA ALA A 213 -18.92 -1.57 23.84
C ALA A 213 -18.34 -0.61 22.78
N ALA A 214 -18.79 -0.70 21.52
CA ALA A 214 -18.37 0.21 20.46
C ALA A 214 -18.80 1.66 20.73
N GLU A 215 -20.01 1.88 21.26
CA GLU A 215 -20.48 3.22 21.64
C GLU A 215 -19.69 3.78 22.83
N GLN A 216 -19.40 2.97 23.85
CA GLN A 216 -18.54 3.38 24.96
C GLN A 216 -17.13 3.74 24.51
N GLN A 217 -16.57 3.00 23.55
CA GLN A 217 -15.27 3.34 22.97
C GLN A 217 -15.32 4.67 22.23
N ARG A 218 -16.33 4.90 21.39
CA ARG A 218 -16.53 6.20 20.73
C ARG A 218 -16.62 7.34 21.72
N GLN A 219 -17.34 7.18 22.83
CA GLN A 219 -17.44 8.21 23.86
C GLN A 219 -16.10 8.48 24.56
N ARG A 220 -15.28 7.45 24.79
CA ARG A 220 -13.91 7.62 25.32
C ARG A 220 -13.03 8.37 24.34
N ASP A 221 -13.08 8.02 23.06
CA ASP A 221 -12.28 8.68 22.02
C ASP A 221 -12.66 10.16 21.88
N ILE A 222 -13.97 10.47 21.93
CA ILE A 222 -14.47 11.86 21.96
C ILE A 222 -13.99 12.60 23.22
N ALA A 223 -14.09 11.97 24.39
CA ALA A 223 -13.64 12.59 25.64
C ALA A 223 -12.12 12.82 25.66
N GLU A 224 -11.32 11.91 25.09
CA GLU A 224 -9.88 12.06 24.96
C GLU A 224 -9.52 13.16 23.94
N ALA A 225 -10.21 13.21 22.79
CA ALA A 225 -10.05 14.27 21.81
C ALA A 225 -10.36 15.65 22.42
N ALA A 226 -11.44 15.77 23.19
CA ALA A 226 -11.80 17.00 23.91
C ALA A 226 -10.74 17.40 24.94
N ARG A 227 -10.15 16.44 25.67
CA ARG A 227 -9.03 16.73 26.60
C ARG A 227 -7.80 17.24 25.86
N ARG A 228 -7.42 16.60 24.76
CA ARG A 228 -6.27 17.02 23.93
C ARG A 228 -6.49 18.41 23.34
N GLU A 229 -7.70 18.72 22.89
CA GLU A 229 -8.07 20.04 22.42
C GLU A 229 -7.97 21.09 23.54
N GLN A 230 -8.46 20.78 24.74
CA GLN A 230 -8.38 21.68 25.89
C GLN A 230 -6.93 21.88 26.38
N GLU A 231 -6.06 20.87 26.27
CA GLU A 231 -4.62 20.98 26.50
C GLU A 231 -3.94 21.84 25.42
N ALA A 232 -4.30 21.65 24.15
CA ALA A 232 -3.79 22.47 23.05
C ALA A 232 -4.20 23.94 23.19
N ILE A 233 -5.45 24.22 23.61
CA ILE A 233 -5.91 25.59 23.90
C ILE A 233 -5.09 26.19 25.04
N ARG A 234 -4.89 25.48 26.15
CA ARG A 234 -4.06 25.95 27.27
C ARG A 234 -2.61 26.22 26.83
N ALA A 235 -2.02 25.33 26.04
CA ALA A 235 -0.67 25.50 25.50
C ALA A 235 -0.57 26.73 24.58
N ARG A 236 -1.56 26.94 23.71
CA ARG A 236 -1.65 28.14 22.85
C ARG A 236 -1.78 29.42 23.67
N GLU A 237 -2.60 29.41 24.73
CA GLU A 237 -2.76 30.59 25.59
C GLU A 237 -1.48 30.90 26.39
N GLN A 238 -0.80 29.86 26.91
CA GLN A 238 0.52 30.02 27.54
C GLN A 238 1.57 30.55 26.55
N ALA A 239 1.61 30.01 25.33
CA ALA A 239 2.51 30.49 24.28
C ALA A 239 2.22 31.95 23.91
N ARG A 240 0.94 32.35 23.85
CA ARG A 240 0.53 33.74 23.61
C ARG A 240 1.00 34.67 24.73
N LEU A 241 0.84 34.26 25.99
CA LEU A 241 1.30 35.04 27.14
C LEU A 241 2.83 35.15 27.17
N ALA A 242 3.55 34.07 26.85
CA ALA A 242 5.01 34.07 26.74
C ALA A 242 5.49 34.99 25.61
N ALA A 243 4.87 34.92 24.43
CA ALA A 243 5.17 35.80 23.30
C ALA A 243 4.89 37.28 23.62
N LEU A 244 3.81 37.58 24.36
CA LEU A 244 3.52 38.94 24.82
C LEU A 244 4.59 39.45 25.80
N ALA A 245 5.01 38.61 26.75
CA ALA A 245 6.07 38.95 27.70
C ALA A 245 7.43 39.15 27.02
N GLU A 246 7.75 38.31 26.03
CA GLU A 246 8.97 38.45 25.23
C GLU A 246 8.94 39.71 24.37
N LYS A 247 7.79 40.01 23.73
CA LYS A 247 7.59 41.27 23.02
C LYS A 247 7.78 42.48 23.93
N GLN A 248 7.20 42.49 25.13
CA GLN A 248 7.40 43.57 26.09
C GLN A 248 8.86 43.74 26.51
N ARG A 249 9.61 42.64 26.66
CA ARG A 249 11.06 42.71 26.92
C ARG A 249 11.83 43.32 25.75
N ARG A 250 11.52 42.88 24.52
CA ARG A 250 12.14 43.42 23.30
C ARG A 250 11.80 44.90 23.10
N ASP A 251 10.55 45.30 23.31
CA ASP A 251 10.12 46.69 23.21
C ASP A 251 10.80 47.56 24.29
N ALA A 252 10.96 47.05 25.52
CA ALA A 252 11.67 47.75 26.60
C ALA A 252 13.19 47.85 26.33
N GLU A 253 13.80 46.82 25.76
CA GLU A 253 15.20 46.82 25.34
C GLU A 253 15.44 47.77 24.16
N GLN A 254 14.56 47.76 23.15
CA GLN A 254 14.57 48.73 22.06
C GLN A 254 14.36 50.15 22.56
N ALA A 255 13.45 50.39 23.51
CA ALA A 255 13.25 51.71 24.11
C ALA A 255 14.48 52.19 24.88
N ARG A 256 15.17 51.28 25.58
CA ARG A 256 16.44 51.58 26.25
C ARG A 256 17.55 51.92 25.24
N LEU A 257 17.69 51.12 24.18
CA LEU A 257 18.66 51.37 23.10
C LEU A 257 18.33 52.66 22.33
N ALA A 258 17.05 52.97 22.12
CA ALA A 258 16.59 54.21 21.50
C ALA A 258 16.86 55.42 22.40
N ALA A 259 16.68 55.31 23.72
CA ALA A 259 17.02 56.37 24.66
C ALA A 259 18.54 56.59 24.76
N GLU A 260 19.33 55.51 24.71
CA GLU A 260 20.80 55.57 24.69
C GLU A 260 21.34 56.18 23.40
N THR A 261 20.82 55.76 22.24
CA THR A 261 21.15 56.36 20.94
C THR A 261 20.67 57.80 20.83
N ALA A 262 19.50 58.16 21.36
CA ALA A 262 19.06 59.56 21.43
C ALA A 262 19.97 60.43 22.31
N ARG A 263 20.49 59.90 23.43
CA ARG A 263 21.48 60.59 24.27
C ARG A 263 22.80 60.80 23.50
N LEU A 264 23.29 59.77 22.83
CA LEU A 264 24.51 59.83 22.01
C LEU A 264 24.35 60.78 20.81
N ASN A 265 23.18 60.78 20.17
CA ASN A 265 22.85 61.68 19.06
C ASN A 265 22.70 63.14 19.52
N ALA A 266 22.15 63.40 20.70
CA ALA A 266 22.09 64.75 21.27
C ALA A 266 23.49 65.29 21.65
N GLU A 267 24.36 64.43 22.19
CA GLU A 267 25.78 64.76 22.42
C GLU A 267 26.53 64.97 21.09
N ALA A 268 26.22 64.18 20.06
CA ALA A 268 26.78 64.33 18.72
C ALA A 268 26.26 65.59 18.00
N GLU A 269 24.98 65.97 18.15
CA GLU A 269 24.42 67.21 17.60
C GLU A 269 25.00 68.46 18.27
N ALA A 270 25.31 68.40 19.57
CA ALA A 270 26.02 69.47 20.26
C ALA A 270 27.44 69.66 19.68
N ARG A 271 28.17 68.55 19.46
CA ARG A 271 29.48 68.55 18.79
C ARG A 271 29.40 68.95 17.32
N GLU A 272 28.32 68.58 16.63
CA GLU A 272 28.10 68.91 15.21
C GLU A 272 27.70 70.37 15.04
N LYS A 273 27.00 71.01 15.98
CA LYS A 273 26.78 72.46 15.95
C LYS A 273 28.09 73.25 16.08
N GLU A 274 29.01 72.78 16.91
CA GLU A 274 30.38 73.33 17.00
C GLU A 274 31.17 73.05 15.71
N ARG A 275 31.03 71.85 15.12
CA ARG A 275 31.69 71.47 13.86
C ARG A 275 31.12 72.19 12.64
N VAL A 276 29.82 72.47 12.59
CA VAL A 276 29.11 73.20 11.51
C VAL A 276 29.47 74.69 11.52
N ALA A 277 29.73 75.27 12.69
CA ALA A 277 30.31 76.61 12.77
C ALA A 277 31.73 76.65 12.18
N ALA A 278 32.54 75.60 12.40
CA ALA A 278 33.87 75.45 11.80
C ALA A 278 33.81 75.09 10.29
N LEU A 279 32.83 74.29 9.87
CA LEU A 279 32.65 73.85 8.48
C LEU A 279 32.08 74.94 7.58
N LYS A 280 31.27 75.88 8.07
CA LYS A 280 30.82 77.03 7.26
C LYS A 280 31.97 77.90 6.72
N ILE A 281 33.12 77.89 7.41
CA ILE A 281 34.34 78.59 6.98
C ILE A 281 35.06 77.76 5.90
N ALA A 282 35.10 76.44 6.03
CA ALA A 282 35.74 75.52 5.07
C ALA A 282 34.87 75.25 3.81
N GLN A 283 33.55 75.39 3.90
CA GLN A 283 32.59 75.08 2.84
C GLN A 283 32.55 76.14 1.72
N ALA A 284 33.07 77.35 1.98
CA ALA A 284 33.27 78.36 0.94
C ALA A 284 34.41 78.01 -0.04
N GLU A 285 35.40 77.22 0.41
CA GLU A 285 36.53 76.79 -0.44
C GLU A 285 36.22 75.49 -1.21
N ALA A 286 35.42 74.58 -0.64
CA ALA A 286 35.10 73.29 -1.28
C ALA A 286 34.01 73.39 -2.37
N GLN A 287 33.15 74.42 -2.34
CA GLN A 287 32.08 74.62 -3.35
C GLN A 287 32.59 74.93 -4.76
N ALA A 288 33.85 75.35 -4.93
CA ALA A 288 34.45 75.55 -6.25
C ALA A 288 34.84 74.23 -6.95
N ASN A 289 35.01 73.12 -6.23
CA ASN A 289 35.60 71.89 -6.76
C ASN A 289 34.63 70.72 -6.94
N ALA A 290 33.39 70.82 -6.47
CA ALA A 290 32.43 69.70 -6.44
C ALA A 290 31.42 69.69 -7.60
N GLU A 291 31.25 70.78 -8.36
CA GLU A 291 30.29 70.84 -9.48
C GLU A 291 30.71 70.00 -10.69
N THR A 292 31.98 69.61 -10.81
CA THR A 292 32.50 68.81 -11.93
C THR A 292 32.31 67.30 -11.75
N ALA A 293 32.17 66.80 -10.51
CA ALA A 293 32.15 65.36 -10.23
C ALA A 293 30.74 64.74 -10.24
N ALA A 294 29.68 65.54 -10.05
CA ALA A 294 28.31 65.04 -9.91
C ALA A 294 27.64 64.62 -11.24
N ARG A 295 28.18 65.04 -12.41
CA ARG A 295 27.64 64.63 -13.72
C ARG A 295 28.15 63.27 -14.22
N ALA A 296 29.13 62.67 -13.55
CA ALA A 296 29.73 61.41 -13.99
C ALA A 296 29.04 60.15 -13.40
N LEU A 297 28.33 60.26 -12.27
CA LEU A 297 27.84 59.07 -11.54
C LEU A 297 26.43 58.60 -11.96
N ALA A 298 25.64 59.44 -12.63
CA ALA A 298 24.27 59.13 -13.03
C ALA A 298 24.15 58.33 -14.34
N ALA A 299 25.26 58.18 -15.09
CA ALA A 299 25.28 57.41 -16.34
C ALA A 299 25.72 55.93 -16.16
N GLU A 300 26.30 55.57 -15.02
CA GLU A 300 26.87 54.22 -14.80
C GLU A 300 25.83 53.21 -14.28
N GLN A 301 24.75 53.66 -13.62
CA GLN A 301 23.75 52.77 -13.01
C GLN A 301 22.72 52.17 -13.98
N THR A 302 22.66 52.62 -15.24
CA THR A 302 21.73 52.07 -16.25
C THR A 302 22.40 51.06 -17.18
N ARG A 303 23.71 50.80 -17.03
CA ARG A 303 24.49 49.91 -17.92
C ARG A 303 24.71 48.48 -17.39
N LEU A 304 24.28 48.15 -16.18
CA LEU A 304 24.59 46.88 -15.49
C LEU A 304 23.37 45.94 -15.38
N GLN A 305 22.55 45.86 -16.43
CA GLN A 305 21.45 44.88 -16.52
C GLN A 305 21.44 44.03 -17.80
N GLU A 306 22.46 44.12 -18.65
CA GLU A 306 22.64 43.17 -19.77
C GLU A 306 23.99 42.46 -19.67
N GLU A 307 23.95 41.13 -19.83
CA GLU A 307 25.03 40.15 -19.72
C GLU A 307 25.69 39.97 -18.34
N ARG A 308 25.04 39.24 -17.43
CA ARG A 308 25.79 38.56 -16.34
C ARG A 308 26.66 37.46 -16.96
N LYS A 309 27.95 37.73 -17.09
CA LYS A 309 28.99 36.73 -17.35
C LYS A 309 29.32 36.04 -16.01
N HIS A 310 29.19 34.73 -15.94
CA HIS A 310 29.55 33.98 -14.72
C HIS A 310 31.05 33.66 -14.79
N VAL A 311 31.84 34.36 -13.98
CA VAL A 311 33.27 34.12 -13.85
C VAL A 311 33.50 33.26 -12.61
N PHE A 312 34.24 32.17 -12.71
CA PHE A 312 34.56 31.27 -11.60
C PHE A 312 36.03 31.46 -11.20
N PRO A 313 36.32 32.32 -10.19
CA PRO A 313 37.69 32.68 -9.84
C PRO A 313 38.35 31.67 -8.89
N ALA A 314 39.65 31.44 -9.07
CA ALA A 314 40.48 30.66 -8.16
C ALA A 314 41.89 31.27 -8.05
N SER A 315 42.61 30.95 -6.96
CA SER A 315 44.02 31.27 -6.82
C SER A 315 44.87 30.18 -7.50
N GLY A 316 45.75 30.55 -8.43
CA GLY A 316 46.61 29.58 -9.11
C GLY A 316 47.58 28.88 -8.14
N ALA A 317 48.12 29.62 -7.18
CA ALA A 317 49.01 29.08 -6.16
C ALA A 317 48.29 28.06 -5.24
N MET A 318 47.04 28.34 -4.86
CA MET A 318 46.24 27.41 -4.06
C MET A 318 45.83 26.18 -4.87
N ALA A 319 45.32 26.38 -6.09
CA ALA A 319 44.83 25.29 -6.94
C ALA A 319 45.93 24.30 -7.34
N SER A 320 47.19 24.75 -7.41
CA SER A 320 48.34 23.89 -7.71
C SER A 320 48.76 23.00 -6.55
N ASN A 321 48.47 23.42 -5.32
CA ASN A 321 48.87 22.72 -4.10
C ASN A 321 47.71 22.03 -3.39
N GLY A 322 46.48 22.19 -3.87
CA GLY A 322 45.31 21.56 -3.30
C GLY A 322 43.98 21.93 -3.97
N PRO A 323 42.85 21.49 -3.40
CA PRO A 323 41.54 21.79 -3.96
C PRO A 323 41.28 23.29 -3.97
N ALA A 324 40.70 23.79 -5.06
CA ALA A 324 40.11 25.12 -5.13
C ALA A 324 38.63 25.00 -5.48
N VAL A 325 37.79 25.79 -4.82
CA VAL A 325 36.34 25.80 -5.01
C VAL A 325 35.89 27.22 -5.32
N SER A 326 34.98 27.37 -6.26
CA SER A 326 34.44 28.69 -6.62
C SER A 326 32.99 28.63 -7.07
N PHE A 327 32.27 29.69 -6.75
CA PHE A 327 30.92 29.99 -7.22
C PHE A 327 30.99 31.11 -8.26
N ALA A 328 29.84 31.47 -8.84
CA ALA A 328 29.78 32.58 -9.77
C ALA A 328 30.27 33.87 -9.07
N SER A 329 31.34 34.42 -9.62
CA SER A 329 32.04 35.64 -9.18
C SER A 329 32.69 35.56 -7.79
N THR A 330 32.78 34.38 -7.18
CA THR A 330 33.25 34.23 -5.79
C THR A 330 34.17 33.03 -5.61
N ALA A 331 35.37 33.25 -5.08
CA ALA A 331 36.28 32.17 -4.68
C ALA A 331 36.01 31.75 -3.23
N VAL A 332 36.10 30.45 -2.94
CA VAL A 332 36.01 29.91 -1.58
C VAL A 332 37.43 29.77 -1.00
N SER A 333 37.66 30.38 0.17
CA SER A 333 38.93 30.24 0.88
C SER A 333 38.92 29.00 1.77
N LEU A 334 39.90 28.12 1.58
CA LEU A 334 40.07 26.89 2.37
C LEU A 334 41.23 27.05 3.34
N SER A 335 41.02 26.67 4.60
CA SER A 335 42.12 26.61 5.56
C SER A 335 43.17 25.57 5.11
N PRO A 336 44.46 25.76 5.42
CA PRO A 336 45.49 24.78 5.09
C PRO A 336 45.17 23.37 5.61
N ALA A 337 44.57 23.27 6.80
CA ALA A 337 44.17 22.00 7.39
C ALA A 337 43.03 21.32 6.60
N THR A 338 42.01 22.08 6.21
CA THR A 338 40.88 21.58 5.40
C THR A 338 41.35 21.13 4.02
N SER A 339 42.19 21.94 3.37
CA SER A 339 42.77 21.64 2.05
C SER A 339 43.58 20.34 2.08
N ALA A 340 44.47 20.18 3.06
CA ALA A 340 45.24 18.96 3.25
C ALA A 340 44.35 17.74 3.58
N GLY A 341 43.31 17.92 4.39
CA GLY A 341 42.34 16.87 4.71
C GLY A 341 41.61 16.35 3.48
N ILE A 342 41.14 17.25 2.62
CA ILE A 342 40.44 16.87 1.37
C ILE A 342 41.38 16.13 0.42
N LEU A 343 42.63 16.57 0.26
CA LEU A 343 43.60 15.86 -0.57
C LEU A 343 43.90 14.46 -0.03
N ASN A 344 44.09 14.31 1.28
CA ASN A 344 44.33 13.01 1.89
C ASN A 344 43.14 12.06 1.69
N ALA A 345 41.91 12.57 1.82
CA ALA A 345 40.70 11.81 1.55
C ALA A 345 40.62 11.40 0.07
N LEU A 346 40.94 12.30 -0.87
CA LEU A 346 40.99 12.00 -2.30
C LEU A 346 42.02 10.90 -2.61
N ARG A 347 43.26 11.04 -2.11
CA ARG A 347 44.33 10.04 -2.30
C ARG A 347 43.92 8.67 -1.78
N THR A 348 43.30 8.64 -0.61
CA THR A 348 42.77 7.41 0.00
C THR A 348 41.69 6.78 -0.89
N ALA A 349 40.75 7.58 -1.37
CA ALA A 349 39.66 7.12 -2.23
C ALA A 349 40.17 6.59 -3.58
N THR A 350 41.08 7.32 -4.25
CA THR A 350 41.71 6.91 -5.51
C THR A 350 42.54 5.64 -5.33
N ALA A 351 43.35 5.54 -4.27
CA ALA A 351 44.12 4.34 -3.97
C ALA A 351 43.23 3.12 -3.70
N THR A 352 42.13 3.31 -2.96
CA THR A 352 41.17 2.24 -2.65
C THR A 352 40.47 1.75 -3.92
N LEU A 353 39.99 2.66 -4.79
CA LEU A 353 39.37 2.29 -6.06
C LEU A 353 40.34 1.57 -7.00
N THR A 354 41.60 2.03 -7.05
CA THR A 354 42.65 1.42 -7.89
C THR A 354 43.07 0.05 -7.37
N ALA A 355 43.21 -0.12 -6.05
CA ALA A 355 43.64 -1.39 -5.42
C ALA A 355 42.56 -2.47 -5.45
N THR A 356 41.28 -2.09 -5.40
CA THR A 356 40.18 -3.05 -5.33
C THR A 356 39.71 -3.50 -6.72
N GLY A 357 39.92 -2.68 -7.76
CA GLY A 357 39.72 -3.04 -9.17
C GLY A 357 38.28 -3.41 -9.55
N THR A 358 37.95 -3.26 -10.84
CA THR A 358 36.68 -3.72 -11.42
C THR A 358 36.51 -5.25 -11.34
N ALA A 359 37.61 -5.99 -11.17
CA ALA A 359 37.64 -7.46 -11.17
C ALA A 359 37.04 -8.13 -9.92
N LEU A 360 36.95 -7.45 -8.77
CA LEU A 360 36.46 -8.06 -7.51
C LEU A 360 34.95 -7.92 -7.30
N PHE A 361 34.30 -6.91 -7.88
CA PHE A 361 32.90 -6.60 -7.56
C PHE A 361 31.91 -6.83 -8.70
N GLY A 362 32.37 -6.92 -9.96
CA GLY A 362 31.48 -7.08 -11.11
C GLY A 362 30.48 -5.92 -11.27
N SER A 363 30.73 -4.78 -10.63
CA SER A 363 29.89 -3.58 -10.62
C SER A 363 30.67 -2.27 -10.43
N PRO A 364 30.13 -1.11 -10.87
CA PRO A 364 30.74 0.21 -10.65
C PRO A 364 30.82 0.59 -9.17
N VAL A 365 31.89 1.30 -8.81
CA VAL A 365 32.18 1.71 -7.43
C VAL A 365 32.49 3.21 -7.39
N LEU A 366 31.90 3.92 -6.44
CA LEU A 366 32.31 5.29 -6.10
C LEU A 366 32.65 5.44 -4.63
N MET A 367 33.47 6.43 -4.32
CA MET A 367 33.83 6.80 -2.96
C MET A 367 33.82 8.32 -2.80
N GLY A 368 33.02 8.81 -1.83
CA GLY A 368 32.99 10.23 -1.46
C GLY A 368 34.24 10.63 -0.67
N PHE A 369 34.79 11.81 -0.95
CA PHE A 369 36.01 12.31 -0.27
C PHE A 369 35.87 13.73 0.31
N ALA A 370 34.87 14.50 -0.14
CA ALA A 370 34.57 15.83 0.41
C ALA A 370 33.06 16.08 0.41
N ALA A 371 32.59 16.93 1.32
CA ALA A 371 31.22 17.42 1.34
C ALA A 371 31.18 18.93 1.52
N LEU A 372 30.37 19.58 0.69
CA LEU A 372 30.11 21.01 0.72
C LEU A 372 28.78 21.23 1.45
N LEU A 373 28.85 21.82 2.65
CA LEU A 373 27.71 22.13 3.50
C LEU A 373 27.26 23.57 3.19
N MET A 374 25.99 23.75 2.81
CA MET A 374 25.51 25.01 2.24
C MET A 374 24.33 25.60 3.04
N PRO A 375 24.28 26.92 3.26
CA PRO A 375 23.03 27.62 3.48
C PRO A 375 22.20 27.69 2.17
N SER A 376 20.89 27.56 2.31
CA SER A 376 19.85 27.32 1.28
C SER A 376 19.88 28.15 -0.02
N ASN A 377 20.42 29.37 -0.03
CA ASN A 377 20.38 30.22 -1.22
C ASN A 377 21.14 29.60 -2.41
N LEU A 378 22.14 28.77 -2.12
CA LEU A 378 22.92 27.98 -3.08
C LEU A 378 22.26 26.63 -3.44
N GLY A 379 21.36 26.14 -2.58
CA GLY A 379 20.59 24.91 -2.74
C GLY A 379 19.62 24.92 -3.91
N ASN A 380 19.39 26.10 -4.50
CA ASN A 380 18.55 26.34 -5.68
C ASN A 380 19.21 25.98 -7.02
N GLY A 381 20.38 25.34 -7.03
CA GLY A 381 21.08 24.93 -8.26
C GLY A 381 22.08 25.97 -8.77
N GLU A 382 22.70 26.74 -7.87
CA GLU A 382 23.84 27.59 -8.25
C GLU A 382 25.00 26.70 -8.71
N ARG A 383 25.52 27.00 -9.90
CA ARG A 383 26.66 26.30 -10.47
C ARG A 383 27.91 26.65 -9.69
N PHE A 384 28.73 25.67 -9.36
CA PHE A 384 30.03 25.87 -8.72
C PHE A 384 31.07 24.94 -9.36
N THR A 385 32.33 25.23 -9.10
CA THR A 385 33.45 24.44 -9.63
C THR A 385 34.32 23.95 -8.50
N MET A 386 34.89 22.76 -8.69
CA MET A 386 35.98 22.28 -7.86
C MET A 386 37.11 21.85 -8.78
N SER A 387 38.33 22.30 -8.48
CA SER A 387 39.54 21.87 -9.15
C SER A 387 40.49 21.20 -8.19
N VAL A 388 41.21 20.17 -8.64
CA VAL A 388 42.34 19.56 -7.92
C VAL A 388 43.55 19.47 -8.85
N PRO A 389 44.78 19.41 -8.31
CA PRO A 389 45.96 19.10 -9.13
C PRO A 389 45.76 17.78 -9.88
N LEU A 390 46.03 17.77 -11.20
CA LEU A 390 45.84 16.57 -12.02
C LEU A 390 46.73 15.40 -11.57
N THR A 391 47.87 15.71 -10.94
CA THR A 391 48.81 14.75 -10.36
C THR A 391 48.17 13.82 -9.32
N GLU A 392 47.04 14.21 -8.72
CA GLU A 392 46.27 13.36 -7.80
C GLU A 392 45.49 12.24 -8.52
N LEU A 393 45.32 12.33 -9.84
CA LEU A 393 44.51 11.42 -10.65
C LEU A 393 45.28 10.78 -11.81
N SER A 394 46.33 11.45 -12.32
CA SER A 394 47.10 11.01 -13.48
C SER A 394 48.57 11.38 -13.34
N SER A 395 49.45 10.54 -13.92
CA SER A 395 50.90 10.78 -13.98
C SER A 395 51.37 11.22 -15.37
N GLU A 396 50.44 11.66 -16.23
CA GLU A 396 50.77 12.13 -17.59
C GLU A 396 51.72 13.35 -17.55
N PRO A 397 52.80 13.35 -18.36
CA PRO A 397 53.72 14.48 -18.42
C PRO A 397 53.06 15.77 -18.94
N ALA A 398 53.44 16.91 -18.37
CA ALA A 398 52.90 18.22 -18.77
C ALA A 398 53.11 18.56 -20.27
N GLU A 399 54.20 18.09 -20.87
CA GLU A 399 54.47 18.25 -22.31
C GLU A 399 53.40 17.57 -23.16
N THR A 400 53.07 16.31 -22.83
CA THR A 400 52.02 15.52 -23.47
C THR A 400 50.66 16.20 -23.34
N LEU A 401 50.33 16.68 -22.13
CA LEU A 401 49.06 17.37 -21.88
C LEU A 401 48.94 18.64 -22.72
N ARG A 402 50.04 19.38 -22.89
CA ARG A 402 50.06 20.59 -23.73
C ARG A 402 49.88 20.26 -25.22
N GLU A 403 50.50 19.19 -25.72
CA GLU A 403 50.27 18.73 -27.10
C GLU A 403 48.81 18.32 -27.35
N ILE A 404 48.16 17.70 -26.36
CA ILE A 404 46.73 17.36 -26.42
C ILE A 404 45.89 18.64 -26.40
N ALA A 405 46.21 19.58 -25.50
CA ALA A 405 45.50 20.86 -25.35
C ALA A 405 45.59 21.74 -26.61
N ASP A 406 46.75 21.79 -27.27
CA ASP A 406 46.97 22.55 -28.51
C ASP A 406 46.09 22.05 -29.66
N ARG A 407 45.69 20.78 -29.62
CA ARG A 407 44.79 20.15 -30.58
C ARG A 407 43.33 20.12 -30.11
N GLN A 408 43.04 20.68 -28.92
CA GLN A 408 41.75 20.55 -28.23
C GLN A 408 41.30 19.08 -28.14
N GLY A 409 42.25 18.18 -27.89
CA GLY A 409 42.03 16.75 -27.78
C GLY A 409 41.52 16.31 -26.42
N THR A 410 41.30 15.01 -26.27
CA THR A 410 40.85 14.39 -25.02
C THR A 410 41.91 13.47 -24.44
N LEU A 411 41.95 13.36 -23.11
CA LEU A 411 42.76 12.38 -22.37
C LEU A 411 41.85 11.32 -21.78
N GLU A 412 42.20 10.05 -21.98
CA GLU A 412 41.52 8.92 -21.35
C GLU A 412 41.94 8.80 -19.88
N MET A 413 40.97 8.76 -18.97
CA MET A 413 41.16 8.66 -17.53
C MET A 413 40.47 7.43 -16.97
N HIS A 414 41.17 6.74 -16.07
CA HIS A 414 40.70 5.51 -15.40
C HIS A 414 39.79 5.82 -14.20
N THR A 415 39.92 7.02 -13.65
CA THR A 415 39.10 7.53 -12.54
C THR A 415 38.64 8.94 -12.84
N GLY A 416 37.46 9.27 -12.33
CA GLY A 416 36.86 10.57 -12.51
C GLY A 416 36.20 11.11 -11.25
N LEU A 417 36.39 12.41 -10.97
CA LEU A 417 35.62 13.18 -9.98
C LEU A 417 34.20 13.54 -10.43
N GLY A 418 33.20 13.31 -9.60
CA GLY A 418 31.83 13.76 -9.82
C GLY A 418 31.25 14.44 -8.59
N LEU A 419 30.07 15.03 -8.73
CA LEU A 419 29.35 15.67 -7.63
C LEU A 419 27.91 15.15 -7.55
N ARG A 420 27.46 14.76 -6.36
CA ARG A 420 26.05 14.40 -6.12
C ARG A 420 25.52 15.11 -4.89
N ARG A 421 24.20 15.28 -4.82
CA ARG A 421 23.55 15.73 -3.60
C ARG A 421 23.56 14.59 -2.57
N LEU A 422 23.87 14.88 -1.31
CA LEU A 422 23.80 13.91 -0.21
C LEU A 422 23.37 14.64 1.07
N GLY A 423 22.14 14.40 1.52
CA GLY A 423 21.54 15.13 2.66
C GLY A 423 21.37 16.63 2.35
N ALA A 424 21.70 17.48 3.32
CA ALA A 424 21.64 18.95 3.18
C ALA A 424 22.83 19.56 2.39
N GLY A 425 23.78 18.74 1.91
CA GLY A 425 24.99 19.21 1.23
C GLY A 425 25.27 18.53 -0.11
N MET A 426 26.36 18.95 -0.75
CA MET A 426 26.87 18.36 -2.00
C MET A 426 28.10 17.50 -1.70
N GLN A 427 28.05 16.21 -2.01
CA GLN A 427 29.20 15.30 -1.90
C GLN A 427 30.00 15.31 -3.20
N VAL A 428 31.32 15.44 -3.07
CA VAL A 428 32.28 15.23 -4.14
C VAL A 428 32.83 13.81 -4.01
N PHE A 429 32.82 13.06 -5.11
CA PHE A 429 33.24 11.67 -5.15
C PHE A 429 34.23 11.40 -6.26
N VAL A 430 34.98 10.30 -6.13
CA VAL A 430 35.77 9.70 -7.21
C VAL A 430 35.14 8.36 -7.59
N ALA A 431 35.11 8.03 -8.88
CA ALA A 431 34.54 6.80 -9.42
C ALA A 431 35.43 6.20 -10.52
N THR A 432 35.31 4.89 -10.74
CA THR A 432 35.97 4.18 -11.86
C THR A 432 35.29 4.49 -13.19
N SER A 433 36.07 4.61 -14.26
CA SER A 433 35.58 4.95 -15.61
C SER A 433 34.85 3.81 -16.34
N ASP A 434 35.02 2.55 -15.91
CA ASP A 434 34.59 1.39 -16.69
C ASP A 434 33.17 0.94 -16.28
N ASP A 435 32.30 0.77 -17.30
CA ASP A 435 30.88 0.37 -17.22
C ASP A 435 29.88 1.38 -16.65
N PHE A 436 30.24 2.67 -16.59
CA PHE A 436 29.30 3.76 -16.29
C PHE A 436 29.39 4.91 -17.30
N HIS A 437 28.30 5.67 -17.45
CA HIS A 437 28.17 6.91 -18.23
C HIS A 437 29.07 8.08 -17.73
N ILE A 438 30.24 7.81 -17.15
CA ILE A 438 31.29 8.81 -16.94
C ILE A 438 32.24 8.67 -18.13
N ARG A 439 32.28 9.66 -19.03
CA ARG A 439 33.25 9.64 -20.13
C ARG A 439 34.67 9.53 -19.58
N SER A 440 35.34 8.44 -19.90
CA SER A 440 36.78 8.25 -19.72
C SER A 440 37.56 9.32 -20.47
N SER A 441 37.05 9.79 -21.60
CA SER A 441 37.61 10.87 -22.41
C SER A 441 37.29 12.25 -21.82
N VAL A 442 38.30 12.94 -21.28
CA VAL A 442 38.18 14.30 -20.70
C VAL A 442 38.87 15.32 -21.61
N LEU A 443 38.17 16.41 -21.95
CA LEU A 443 38.70 17.45 -22.83
C LEU A 443 39.85 18.21 -22.17
N VAL A 444 40.95 18.37 -22.90
CA VAL A 444 42.13 19.11 -22.44
C VAL A 444 42.16 20.49 -23.10
N LEU A 445 42.26 21.54 -22.29
CA LEU A 445 42.19 22.93 -22.71
C LEU A 445 43.40 23.72 -22.22
N ASN A 446 43.91 24.62 -23.07
CA ASN A 446 44.92 25.59 -22.67
C ASN A 446 44.28 26.81 -22.00
N ALA A 447 44.84 27.24 -20.88
CA ALA A 447 44.51 28.52 -20.28
C ALA A 447 45.27 29.66 -20.99
N ALA A 448 44.54 30.69 -21.41
CA ALA A 448 45.11 31.87 -22.03
C ALA A 448 45.35 32.96 -20.98
N TYR A 449 46.52 33.59 -20.98
CA TYR A 449 46.80 34.69 -20.08
C TYR A 449 46.11 35.98 -20.55
N ASP A 450 45.24 36.53 -19.70
CA ASP A 450 44.58 37.82 -19.89
C ASP A 450 45.39 38.91 -19.20
N LEU A 451 46.21 39.61 -20.00
CA LEU A 451 47.07 40.73 -19.57
C LEU A 451 46.30 41.87 -18.90
N LEU A 452 45.05 42.11 -19.27
CA LEU A 452 44.27 43.25 -18.76
C LEU A 452 43.79 42.99 -17.33
N ASN A 453 43.39 41.75 -17.06
CA ASN A 453 42.82 41.34 -15.78
C ASN A 453 43.84 40.61 -14.88
N ASN A 454 45.06 40.39 -15.38
CA ASN A 454 46.12 39.64 -14.71
C ASN A 454 45.65 38.26 -14.21
N VAL A 455 44.94 37.53 -15.07
CA VAL A 455 44.44 36.17 -14.78
C VAL A 455 44.64 35.26 -15.98
N TYR A 456 44.86 33.98 -15.72
CA TYR A 456 44.68 32.94 -16.72
C TYR A 456 43.19 32.66 -16.90
N LYS A 457 42.75 32.47 -18.15
CA LYS A 457 41.33 32.38 -18.50
C LYS A 457 41.09 31.23 -19.47
N VAL A 458 39.99 30.50 -19.25
CA VAL A 458 39.48 29.48 -20.17
C VAL A 458 38.02 29.80 -20.49
N ALA A 459 37.68 29.82 -21.78
CA ALA A 459 36.31 29.86 -22.24
C ALA A 459 35.79 28.43 -22.44
N LEU A 460 34.61 28.12 -21.92
CA LEU A 460 34.01 26.80 -22.08
C LEU A 460 33.30 26.71 -23.44
N SER A 461 33.46 25.58 -24.13
CA SER A 461 32.96 25.38 -25.51
C SER A 461 31.45 25.53 -25.66
N ASP A 462 30.69 25.33 -24.57
CA ASP A 462 29.22 25.23 -24.61
C ASP A 462 28.52 26.52 -24.17
N SER A 463 29.27 27.56 -23.77
CA SER A 463 28.70 28.84 -23.33
C SER A 463 29.71 30.00 -23.50
N PRO A 464 29.39 31.04 -24.29
CA PRO A 464 30.27 32.21 -24.44
C PRO A 464 30.33 33.12 -23.20
N THR A 465 29.53 32.83 -22.16
CA THR A 465 29.38 33.68 -20.96
C THR A 465 30.04 33.13 -19.70
N ASP A 466 30.47 31.87 -19.70
CA ASP A 466 31.04 31.22 -18.52
C ASP A 466 32.56 31.09 -18.67
N TYR A 467 33.30 31.64 -17.70
CA TYR A 467 34.77 31.65 -17.73
C TYR A 467 35.34 31.09 -16.43
N LEU A 468 36.35 30.24 -16.54
CA LEU A 468 37.23 29.91 -15.42
C LEU A 468 38.40 30.88 -15.41
N THR A 469 38.75 31.41 -14.24
CA THR A 469 39.91 32.32 -14.10
C THR A 469 40.80 31.96 -12.93
N TRP A 470 42.12 32.03 -13.13
CA TRP A 470 43.11 31.81 -12.08
C TRP A 470 44.08 32.98 -11.97
N THR A 471 44.35 33.44 -10.75
CA THR A 471 45.47 34.37 -10.53
C THR A 471 46.81 33.66 -10.77
N PRO A 472 47.82 34.33 -11.37
CA PRO A 472 49.13 33.74 -11.56
C PRO A 472 49.77 33.29 -10.24
N ALA A 473 50.41 32.12 -10.23
CA ALA A 473 51.27 31.71 -9.12
C ALA A 473 52.66 32.35 -9.22
N ILE A 474 53.10 32.62 -10.45
CA ILE A 474 54.27 33.42 -10.80
C ILE A 474 53.82 34.47 -11.83
N SER A 475 54.06 35.75 -11.58
CA SER A 475 53.70 36.84 -12.51
C SER A 475 54.55 36.75 -13.78
N PRO A 476 53.95 36.65 -14.98
CA PRO A 476 54.71 36.66 -16.23
C PRO A 476 55.40 38.01 -16.42
N GLY A 477 56.74 38.03 -16.31
CA GLY A 477 57.57 39.22 -16.50
C GLY A 477 58.37 39.70 -15.28
N ASP A 478 58.15 39.14 -14.09
CA ASP A 478 58.93 39.49 -12.89
C ASP A 478 60.03 38.45 -12.61
N ALA A 479 61.26 38.76 -13.05
CA ALA A 479 62.46 37.98 -12.74
C ALA A 479 62.99 38.28 -11.32
N SER A 480 62.14 38.23 -10.29
CA SER A 480 62.52 38.57 -8.91
C SER A 480 62.52 37.34 -7.99
N THR A 481 63.67 37.05 -7.37
CA THR A 481 63.94 35.86 -6.52
C THR A 481 63.65 36.10 -5.03
N ALA A 482 62.53 36.72 -4.67
CA ALA A 482 62.19 37.00 -3.27
C ALA A 482 60.90 36.30 -2.83
N SER A 483 60.99 35.42 -1.83
CA SER A 483 59.84 34.87 -1.11
C SER A 483 59.45 35.75 0.09
N PRO A 484 58.17 35.74 0.56
CA PRO A 484 57.01 35.06 0.00
C PRO A 484 56.07 36.00 -0.77
N ILE A 485 55.26 35.35 -1.61
CA ILE A 485 54.16 35.90 -2.39
C ILE A 485 53.16 36.58 -1.45
N VAL A 486 52.90 37.87 -1.69
CA VAL A 486 51.82 38.61 -1.03
C VAL A 486 50.50 38.09 -1.60
N ASP A 487 49.71 37.46 -0.74
CA ASP A 487 48.34 37.06 -1.02
C ASP A 487 47.56 38.34 -1.36
N THR A 488 47.12 38.46 -2.60
CA THR A 488 46.27 39.59 -3.00
C THR A 488 44.87 39.26 -2.55
N ASP A 489 44.40 39.95 -1.51
CA ASP A 489 43.08 39.82 -0.90
C ASP A 489 41.97 39.83 -1.97
N SER A 490 41.59 38.64 -2.43
CA SER A 490 40.30 38.43 -3.06
C SER A 490 39.29 38.34 -1.93
N SER A 491 38.19 39.10 -2.03
CA SER A 491 37.07 39.03 -1.08
C SER A 491 36.59 37.57 -1.00
N ALA A 492 37.03 36.86 0.04
CA ALA A 492 36.68 35.49 0.28
C ALA A 492 35.31 35.45 0.95
N TYR A 493 34.38 34.71 0.37
CA TYR A 493 33.10 34.44 1.00
C TYR A 493 33.31 33.41 2.12
N SER A 494 33.24 33.86 3.38
CA SER A 494 33.44 33.03 4.58
C SER A 494 32.23 32.14 4.92
N GLY A 495 31.18 32.12 4.10
CA GLY A 495 29.90 31.49 4.41
C GLY A 495 29.70 30.06 3.87
N VAL A 496 30.73 29.44 3.28
CA VAL A 496 30.63 28.06 2.77
C VAL A 496 31.65 27.16 3.48
N SER A 497 31.16 26.08 4.09
CA SER A 497 32.00 25.08 4.76
C SER A 497 32.13 23.84 3.88
N ILE A 498 33.33 23.57 3.37
CA ILE A 498 33.69 22.27 2.80
C ILE A 498 34.47 21.47 3.82
N VAL A 499 34.12 20.20 3.98
CA VAL A 499 34.75 19.30 4.94
C VAL A 499 35.24 18.03 4.25
N PRO A 500 36.39 17.48 4.67
CA PRO A 500 36.80 16.15 4.21
C PRO A 500 35.83 15.10 4.75
N VAL A 501 35.55 14.07 3.95
CA VAL A 501 34.68 12.96 4.34
C VAL A 501 35.40 11.65 4.07
N GLU A 502 35.56 10.81 5.10
CA GLU A 502 36.15 9.48 4.93
C GLU A 502 35.10 8.49 4.39
N GLY A 503 35.05 8.39 3.06
CA GLY A 503 34.95 7.13 2.30
C GLY A 503 33.80 6.17 2.59
N ARG A 504 32.52 6.58 2.41
CA ARG A 504 31.45 5.59 2.17
C ARG A 504 31.66 4.97 0.79
N LEU A 505 31.97 3.69 0.75
CA LEU A 505 31.99 2.88 -0.47
C LEU A 505 30.54 2.67 -0.94
N ASP A 506 30.21 3.11 -2.14
CA ASP A 506 28.92 2.85 -2.77
C ASP A 506 29.11 1.83 -3.91
N LEU A 507 28.39 0.71 -3.83
CA LEU A 507 28.42 -0.36 -4.83
C LEU A 507 27.17 -0.25 -5.70
N ASN A 508 27.31 -0.18 -7.02
CA ASN A 508 26.23 0.07 -8.00
C ASN A 508 25.54 1.45 -7.85
N PRO A 509 26.29 2.56 -7.87
CA PRO A 509 25.67 3.88 -7.88
C PRO A 509 24.89 4.11 -9.17
N ILE A 510 23.65 4.60 -9.07
CA ILE A 510 22.93 5.17 -10.21
C ILE A 510 23.45 6.60 -10.37
N LEU A 511 24.18 6.87 -11.44
CA LEU A 511 24.60 8.21 -11.82
C LEU A 511 23.99 8.52 -13.20
N VAL A 512 23.58 9.73 -13.52
CA VAL A 512 23.28 10.07 -14.92
C VAL A 512 24.20 11.20 -15.33
N GLU A 513 24.89 11.00 -16.46
CA GLU A 513 25.91 11.92 -16.98
C GLU A 513 25.37 13.35 -17.07
N GLY A 514 26.10 14.30 -16.49
CA GLY A 514 25.71 15.72 -16.55
C GLY A 514 26.76 16.72 -16.07
N TRP A 515 27.98 16.29 -15.77
CA TRP A 515 29.04 17.19 -15.28
C TRP A 515 30.02 17.56 -16.38
N ASP A 516 30.23 18.85 -16.55
CA ASP A 516 31.30 19.35 -17.42
C ASP A 516 32.64 19.19 -16.70
N ARG A 517 33.60 18.57 -17.38
CA ARG A 517 34.88 18.14 -16.83
C ARG A 517 35.98 18.49 -17.80
N PHE A 518 37.04 19.11 -17.29
CA PHE A 518 38.13 19.59 -18.12
C PHE A 518 39.46 19.36 -17.45
N ILE A 519 40.48 19.11 -18.26
CA ILE A 519 41.86 19.23 -17.84
C ILE A 519 42.36 20.58 -18.34
N ILE A 520 42.81 21.44 -17.44
CA ILE A 520 43.30 22.77 -17.78
C ILE A 520 44.82 22.76 -17.68
N VAL A 521 45.47 23.08 -18.80
CA VAL A 521 46.92 23.17 -18.92
C VAL A 521 47.31 24.65 -18.97
N PHE A 522 48.31 25.02 -18.18
CA PHE A 522 48.81 26.39 -18.09
C PHE A 522 50.17 26.52 -18.78
N PRO A 523 50.56 27.73 -19.21
CA PRO A 523 51.93 28.02 -19.63
C PRO A 523 52.94 27.63 -18.54
N ALA A 524 54.11 27.13 -18.93
CA ALA A 524 55.11 26.60 -17.99
C ALA A 524 55.66 27.67 -17.02
N ASP A 525 55.60 28.92 -17.42
CA ASP A 525 56.00 30.10 -16.63
C ASP A 525 54.89 30.62 -15.69
N SER A 526 53.69 30.02 -15.72
CA SER A 526 52.57 30.42 -14.84
C SER A 526 52.77 30.06 -13.38
N GLY A 527 53.60 29.05 -13.11
CA GLY A 527 53.72 28.39 -11.81
C GLY A 527 52.46 27.60 -11.39
N ILE A 528 51.52 27.37 -12.30
CA ILE A 528 50.29 26.64 -12.05
C ILE A 528 50.40 25.24 -12.66
N GLU A 529 50.25 24.21 -11.83
CA GLU A 529 50.22 22.81 -12.29
C GLU A 529 48.93 22.52 -13.06
N PRO A 530 48.91 21.55 -14.01
CA PRO A 530 47.68 21.15 -14.70
C PRO A 530 46.58 20.75 -13.72
N LEU A 531 45.36 21.22 -13.96
CA LEU A 531 44.23 21.05 -13.04
C LEU A 531 43.15 20.16 -13.64
N TYR A 532 42.58 19.27 -12.82
CA TYR A 532 41.32 18.59 -13.11
C TYR A 532 40.17 19.42 -12.57
N VAL A 533 39.33 19.96 -13.44
CA VAL A 533 38.20 20.84 -13.07
C VAL A 533 36.89 20.10 -13.32
N VAL A 534 36.02 20.10 -12.31
CA VAL A 534 34.66 19.57 -12.42
C VAL A 534 33.65 20.66 -12.06
N PHE A 535 32.61 20.79 -12.88
CA PHE A 535 31.46 21.65 -12.62
C PHE A 535 30.35 20.86 -11.92
N SER A 536 29.66 21.50 -10.98
CA SER A 536 28.37 21.01 -10.57
C SER A 536 27.40 21.06 -11.76
N SER A 537 26.70 19.94 -11.99
CA SER A 537 25.49 19.96 -12.78
C SER A 537 24.39 20.50 -11.86
N PRO A 538 23.66 21.56 -12.25
CA PRO A 538 22.61 22.08 -11.39
C PRO A 538 21.47 21.07 -11.24
N TYR A 539 21.17 20.25 -12.27
CA TYR A 539 20.11 19.24 -12.27
C TYR A 539 20.43 18.07 -13.20
N GLU A 540 20.35 16.86 -12.67
CA GLU A 540 20.60 15.61 -13.40
C GLU A 540 19.67 15.47 -14.64
N GLY A 541 20.20 15.04 -15.79
CA GLY A 541 19.40 14.78 -17.00
C GLY A 541 18.81 15.99 -17.73
N ALA A 542 19.13 17.23 -17.33
CA ALA A 542 18.61 18.45 -17.96
C ALA A 542 19.26 18.73 -19.34
N SER A 543 18.45 18.78 -20.40
CA SER A 543 18.92 18.87 -21.80
C SER A 543 18.65 20.21 -22.49
N VAL A 544 17.70 21.02 -21.99
CA VAL A 544 17.26 22.26 -22.62
C VAL A 544 17.24 23.41 -21.61
N LYS A 545 17.68 24.60 -22.03
CA LYS A 545 17.53 25.83 -21.24
C LYS A 545 16.14 26.43 -21.48
N GLY A 546 15.36 26.62 -20.42
CA GLY A 546 14.07 27.29 -20.45
C GLY A 546 14.20 28.72 -20.97
N LYS A 547 13.22 29.15 -21.78
CA LYS A 547 13.25 30.43 -22.46
C LYS A 547 12.99 31.58 -21.49
N TYR A 548 12.08 31.39 -20.54
CA TYR A 548 11.65 32.42 -19.60
C TYR A 548 12.34 32.27 -18.25
N SER A 549 12.40 31.05 -17.73
CA SER A 549 13.02 30.71 -16.45
C SER A 549 14.55 30.82 -16.50
N GLY A 550 15.16 30.57 -17.66
CA GLY A 550 16.61 30.45 -17.80
C GLY A 550 17.21 29.18 -17.17
N ARG A 551 16.38 28.33 -16.54
CA ARG A 551 16.79 27.09 -15.87
C ARG A 551 17.00 25.97 -16.90
N LYS A 552 18.00 25.11 -16.68
CA LYS A 552 18.14 23.88 -17.48
C LYS A 552 17.15 22.83 -16.96
N PHE A 553 16.42 22.18 -17.86
CA PHE A 553 15.51 21.09 -17.56
C PHE A 553 15.37 20.13 -18.75
N ASN A 554 14.73 18.99 -18.55
CA ASN A 554 14.38 18.07 -19.63
C ASN A 554 12.87 18.18 -19.97
N PRO A 555 12.49 18.78 -21.11
CA PRO A 555 11.08 18.93 -21.47
C PRO A 555 10.38 17.60 -21.76
N GLU A 556 11.12 16.57 -22.18
CA GLU A 556 10.55 15.23 -22.41
C GLU A 556 10.25 14.50 -21.10
N GLN A 557 10.86 14.94 -19.99
CA GLN A 557 10.67 14.38 -18.64
C GLN A 557 10.05 15.40 -17.69
N ALA A 558 9.18 16.28 -18.20
CA ALA A 558 8.54 17.36 -17.45
C ALA A 558 7.05 17.12 -17.10
N GLY A 559 6.52 15.92 -17.35
CA GLY A 559 5.14 15.58 -16.99
C GLY A 559 4.11 16.18 -17.96
N GLY A 560 4.49 16.30 -19.23
CA GLY A 560 3.65 16.81 -20.31
C GLY A 560 4.26 18.02 -21.04
N PRO A 561 3.63 18.47 -22.14
CA PRO A 561 4.15 19.57 -22.95
C PRO A 561 4.16 20.89 -22.18
N ILE A 562 4.99 21.83 -22.64
CA ILE A 562 4.94 23.23 -22.20
C ILE A 562 3.77 23.91 -22.91
N LEU A 563 2.91 24.56 -22.14
CA LEU A 563 1.72 25.26 -22.58
C LEU A 563 1.96 26.78 -22.55
N ASN A 564 1.08 27.54 -23.19
CA ASN A 564 1.13 29.00 -23.19
C ASN A 564 -0.01 29.55 -22.32
N LEU A 565 0.19 29.58 -21.01
CA LEU A 565 -0.83 29.94 -20.02
C LEU A 565 -0.65 31.38 -19.51
N ASP A 566 -1.70 31.90 -18.86
CA ASP A 566 -1.70 33.19 -18.17
C ASP A 566 -2.34 33.03 -16.78
N TRP A 567 -1.63 33.44 -15.75
CA TRP A 567 -2.07 33.32 -14.36
C TRP A 567 -3.16 34.34 -14.00
N ARG A 568 -3.26 35.46 -14.75
CA ARG A 568 -4.14 36.60 -14.41
C ARG A 568 -5.63 36.27 -14.47
N SER A 569 -6.01 35.24 -15.21
CA SER A 569 -7.40 34.78 -15.29
C SER A 569 -7.79 33.78 -14.21
N ALA A 570 -6.86 33.40 -13.33
CA ALA A 570 -7.13 32.41 -12.31
C ALA A 570 -8.06 32.94 -11.23
N ILE A 571 -8.95 32.07 -10.74
CA ILE A 571 -9.83 32.33 -9.62
C ILE A 571 -9.40 31.39 -8.49
N ILE A 572 -9.05 31.96 -7.35
CA ILE A 572 -8.67 31.18 -6.17
C ILE A 572 -9.94 30.53 -5.60
N THR A 573 -9.95 29.20 -5.59
CA THR A 573 -11.04 28.36 -5.09
C THR A 573 -10.60 27.52 -3.89
N ARG A 574 -11.56 26.99 -3.12
CA ARG A 574 -11.24 26.06 -2.02
C ARG A 574 -10.52 24.83 -2.55
N GLU A 575 -11.05 24.22 -3.61
CA GLU A 575 -10.48 23.01 -4.21
C GLU A 575 -9.05 23.24 -4.72
N GLY A 576 -8.78 24.40 -5.31
CA GLY A 576 -7.41 24.69 -5.74
C GLY A 576 -6.47 24.98 -4.59
N ILE A 577 -6.92 25.62 -3.50
CA ILE A 577 -6.07 25.77 -2.29
C ILE A 577 -5.76 24.39 -1.70
N ASP A 578 -6.74 23.49 -1.66
CA ASP A 578 -6.53 22.12 -1.19
C ASP A 578 -5.53 21.38 -2.11
N ALA A 579 -5.58 21.62 -3.43
CA ALA A 579 -4.59 21.10 -4.38
C ALA A 579 -3.18 21.69 -4.14
N VAL A 580 -3.06 22.99 -3.89
CA VAL A 580 -1.78 23.62 -3.54
C VAL A 580 -1.23 22.99 -2.25
N LYS A 581 -2.03 22.89 -1.19
CA LYS A 581 -1.62 22.26 0.07
C LYS A 581 -1.18 20.81 -0.14
N LEU A 582 -1.90 20.07 -0.97
CA LEU A 582 -1.55 18.69 -1.31
C LEU A 582 -0.20 18.61 -2.03
N HIS A 583 0.08 19.53 -2.95
CA HIS A 583 1.37 19.59 -3.61
C HIS A 583 2.50 19.96 -2.66
N ILE A 584 2.31 21.00 -1.85
CA ILE A 584 3.32 21.46 -0.89
C ILE A 584 3.61 20.41 0.19
N ALA A 585 2.60 19.66 0.64
CA ALA A 585 2.79 18.60 1.63
C ALA A 585 3.69 17.45 1.16
N ARG A 586 3.93 17.32 -0.16
CA ARG A 586 4.94 16.40 -0.73
C ARG A 586 6.36 16.93 -0.55
N LEU A 587 6.55 18.22 -0.41
CA LEU A 587 7.87 18.84 -0.33
C LEU A 587 8.31 18.96 1.14
N ASN A 588 9.59 19.25 1.35
CA ASN A 588 10.09 19.60 2.69
C ASN A 588 9.34 20.83 3.22
N GLN A 589 9.11 20.87 4.54
CA GLN A 589 8.39 21.98 5.16
C GLN A 589 9.14 23.30 4.90
N SER A 590 8.39 24.33 4.54
CA SER A 590 8.90 25.66 4.26
C SER A 590 8.01 26.72 4.89
N ASP A 591 8.59 27.56 5.74
CA ASP A 591 7.93 28.70 6.36
C ASP A 591 7.37 29.69 5.31
N ALA A 592 8.02 29.77 4.13
CA ALA A 592 7.56 30.58 3.02
C ALA A 592 6.25 30.05 2.43
N ASN A 593 6.16 28.73 2.25
CA ASN A 593 4.94 28.07 1.78
C ASN A 593 3.80 28.22 2.77
N ASP A 594 4.06 28.09 4.07
CA ASP A 594 3.04 28.29 5.10
C ASP A 594 2.45 29.72 5.04
N ILE A 595 3.30 30.73 4.83
CA ILE A 595 2.86 32.11 4.64
C ILE A 595 2.03 32.26 3.36
N MET A 596 2.47 31.70 2.24
CA MET A 596 1.74 31.82 0.97
C MET A 596 0.39 31.09 1.03
N ILE A 597 0.32 29.91 1.65
CA ILE A 597 -0.94 29.18 1.87
C ILE A 597 -1.89 30.00 2.75
N GLN A 598 -1.41 30.56 3.88
CA GLN A 598 -2.24 31.42 4.73
C GLN A 598 -2.78 32.62 3.96
N ARG A 599 -1.97 33.23 3.09
CA ARG A 599 -2.42 34.34 2.23
C ARG A 599 -3.53 33.92 1.27
N LEU A 600 -3.43 32.74 0.65
CA LEU A 600 -4.49 32.22 -0.21
C LEU A 600 -5.79 31.99 0.57
N GLU A 601 -5.73 31.51 1.80
CA GLU A 601 -6.90 31.33 2.67
C GLU A 601 -7.54 32.66 3.09
N ASP A 602 -6.71 33.67 3.40
CA ASP A 602 -7.17 35.03 3.70
C ASP A 602 -7.87 35.65 2.48
N ILE A 603 -7.38 35.38 1.27
CA ILE A 603 -8.01 35.82 0.03
C ILE A 603 -9.36 35.12 -0.18
N LEU A 604 -9.41 33.79 -0.03
CA LEU A 604 -10.65 33.03 -0.21
C LEU A 604 -11.72 33.41 0.81
N SER A 605 -11.32 33.76 2.03
CA SER A 605 -12.22 34.22 3.08
C SER A 605 -12.58 35.71 2.99
N GLY A 606 -12.05 36.44 2.02
CA GLY A 606 -12.36 37.86 1.76
C GLY A 606 -11.66 38.85 2.69
N HIS A 607 -10.72 38.41 3.53
CA HIS A 607 -9.93 39.27 4.42
C HIS A 607 -8.81 40.03 3.68
N ARG A 608 -8.47 39.59 2.46
CA ARG A 608 -7.39 40.16 1.64
C ARG A 608 -7.74 40.13 0.16
N ALA A 609 -7.39 41.18 -0.59
CA ALA A 609 -7.40 41.14 -2.05
C ALA A 609 -6.15 40.40 -2.57
N HIS A 610 -6.30 39.60 -3.62
CA HIS A 610 -5.17 38.90 -4.24
C HIS A 610 -4.23 39.89 -4.94
N SER A 611 -2.94 39.58 -4.89
CA SER A 611 -1.90 40.22 -5.70
C SER A 611 -1.47 39.32 -6.85
N ASP A 612 -0.70 39.87 -7.80
CA ASP A 612 -0.13 39.11 -8.91
C ASP A 612 0.76 37.95 -8.41
N THR A 613 1.50 38.16 -7.32
CA THR A 613 2.32 37.12 -6.67
C THR A 613 1.47 35.97 -6.14
N ASP A 614 0.31 36.26 -5.52
CA ASP A 614 -0.58 35.22 -4.99
C ASP A 614 -1.16 34.37 -6.12
N LEU A 615 -1.54 34.99 -7.25
CA LEU A 615 -2.03 34.26 -8.43
C LEU A 615 -0.95 33.42 -9.09
N ARG A 616 0.27 33.96 -9.26
CA ARG A 616 1.40 33.20 -9.81
C ARG A 616 1.70 31.98 -8.97
N TYR A 617 1.85 32.15 -7.65
CA TYR A 617 2.05 31.04 -6.71
C TYR A 617 0.94 30.00 -6.86
N TYR A 618 -0.32 30.41 -6.70
CA TYR A 618 -1.48 29.51 -6.78
C TYR A 618 -1.50 28.68 -8.08
N THR A 619 -1.33 29.34 -9.22
CA THR A 619 -1.38 28.68 -10.53
C THR A 619 -0.15 27.82 -10.83
N HIS A 620 1.02 28.24 -10.35
CA HIS A 620 2.28 27.51 -10.48
C HIS A 620 2.24 26.20 -9.69
N GLU A 621 1.89 26.25 -8.40
CA GLU A 621 1.82 25.07 -7.53
C GLU A 621 0.77 24.05 -8.02
N MET A 622 -0.38 24.53 -8.50
CA MET A 622 -1.39 23.65 -9.12
C MET A 622 -0.84 22.97 -10.38
N ARG A 623 -0.10 23.70 -11.22
CA ARG A 623 0.43 23.17 -12.47
C ARG A 623 1.55 22.16 -12.23
N GLU A 624 2.39 22.40 -11.22
CA GLU A 624 3.37 21.40 -10.79
C GLU A 624 2.67 20.12 -10.32
N LEU A 625 1.61 20.20 -9.52
CA LEU A 625 0.85 19.01 -9.10
C LEU A 625 0.34 18.18 -10.27
N GLU A 626 -0.19 18.84 -11.31
CA GLU A 626 -0.66 18.15 -12.52
C GLU A 626 0.48 17.39 -13.22
N ARG A 627 1.67 18.00 -13.30
CA ARG A 627 2.86 17.37 -13.88
C ARG A 627 3.30 16.17 -13.04
N TYR A 628 3.26 16.29 -11.71
CA TYR A 628 3.51 15.17 -10.80
C TYR A 628 2.56 13.99 -11.02
N ARG A 629 1.27 14.26 -11.20
CA ARG A 629 0.27 13.24 -11.53
C ARG A 629 0.52 12.61 -12.89
N ALA A 630 0.97 13.39 -13.87
CA ALA A 630 1.31 12.89 -15.20
C ALA A 630 2.51 11.93 -15.20
N PHE A 631 3.44 12.07 -14.25
CA PHE A 631 4.50 11.08 -14.03
C PHE A 631 4.01 9.78 -13.39
N GLY A 632 2.78 9.73 -12.87
CA GLY A 632 2.24 8.57 -12.16
C GLY A 632 2.55 8.54 -10.66
N TYR A 633 3.06 9.65 -10.08
CA TYR A 633 3.19 9.74 -8.62
C TYR A 633 1.83 9.88 -7.96
N SER A 634 1.60 9.09 -6.90
CA SER A 634 0.45 9.32 -6.03
C SER A 634 0.62 10.63 -5.27
N ASP A 635 -0.51 11.22 -4.88
CA ASP A 635 -0.58 12.52 -4.21
C ASP A 635 0.13 12.57 -2.85
N ASN A 636 0.55 11.42 -2.30
CA ASN A 636 1.27 11.28 -1.02
C ASN A 636 2.72 10.81 -1.16
N THR A 637 3.24 10.67 -2.38
CA THR A 637 4.60 10.20 -2.62
C THR A 637 5.45 11.33 -3.18
N SER A 638 6.60 11.52 -2.55
CA SER A 638 7.64 12.41 -3.00
C SER A 638 8.68 11.60 -3.78
N PRO A 639 9.15 12.08 -4.94
CA PRO A 639 10.31 11.49 -5.56
C PRO A 639 11.51 11.60 -4.61
N SER A 640 12.51 10.73 -4.78
CA SER A 640 13.78 10.85 -4.05
C SER A 640 14.33 12.28 -4.18
N ASP A 641 14.99 12.79 -3.13
CA ASP A 641 15.70 14.08 -3.15
C ASP A 641 16.80 14.14 -4.21
N GLU A 642 17.22 12.96 -4.69
CA GLU A 642 18.19 12.80 -5.78
C GLU A 642 17.53 12.84 -7.18
N SER A 643 16.21 12.89 -7.28
CA SER A 643 15.49 12.81 -8.55
C SER A 643 15.43 14.14 -9.31
N PRO A 644 15.68 14.16 -10.63
CA PRO A 644 15.55 15.37 -11.45
C PRO A 644 14.10 15.81 -11.71
N ILE A 645 13.14 14.98 -11.31
CA ILE A 645 11.71 15.17 -11.56
C ILE A 645 11.21 16.50 -11.02
N TRP A 646 11.64 16.88 -9.80
CA TRP A 646 11.24 18.16 -9.22
C TRP A 646 11.66 19.32 -10.10
N ASN A 647 12.94 19.36 -10.51
CA ASN A 647 13.42 20.45 -11.35
C ASN A 647 12.71 20.51 -12.70
N ASN A 648 12.46 19.35 -13.32
CA ASN A 648 11.78 19.29 -14.61
C ASN A 648 10.32 19.76 -14.51
N ALA A 649 9.59 19.34 -13.48
CA ALA A 649 8.23 19.77 -13.21
C ALA A 649 8.15 21.28 -12.92
N HIS A 650 9.00 21.74 -12.00
CA HIS A 650 9.07 23.12 -11.55
C HIS A 650 9.43 24.07 -12.68
N THR A 651 10.50 23.78 -13.40
CA THR A 651 10.94 24.60 -14.53
C THR A 651 9.87 24.64 -15.62
N ALA A 652 9.22 23.52 -15.91
CA ALA A 652 8.16 23.48 -16.90
C ALA A 652 6.90 24.26 -16.50
N ALA A 653 6.55 24.29 -15.21
CA ALA A 653 5.47 25.13 -14.69
C ALA A 653 5.81 26.63 -14.78
N LEU A 654 7.06 27.01 -14.51
CA LEU A 654 7.52 28.40 -14.76
C LEU A 654 7.40 28.77 -16.25
N GLU A 655 7.82 27.88 -17.15
CA GLU A 655 7.71 28.10 -18.59
C GLU A 655 6.25 28.19 -19.06
N ASP A 656 5.33 27.40 -18.50
CA ASP A 656 3.90 27.45 -18.83
C ASP A 656 3.33 28.87 -18.64
N TYR A 657 3.77 29.54 -17.57
CA TYR A 657 3.35 30.89 -17.21
C TYR A 657 4.37 31.96 -17.61
N LYS A 658 5.41 31.66 -18.39
CA LYS A 658 6.43 32.64 -18.83
C LYS A 658 7.12 33.37 -17.67
N LEU A 659 7.34 32.68 -16.56
CA LEU A 659 7.96 33.22 -15.35
C LEU A 659 9.48 32.96 -15.36
N GLY A 660 10.23 33.91 -14.80
CA GLY A 660 11.66 33.76 -14.47
C GLY A 660 11.86 32.83 -13.27
N SER A 661 13.12 32.53 -12.93
CA SER A 661 13.47 31.71 -11.75
C SER A 661 13.58 32.48 -10.44
N GLU A 662 13.34 33.79 -10.45
CA GLU A 662 13.49 34.66 -9.29
C GLU A 662 12.41 34.36 -8.25
N LEU A 663 12.81 34.13 -6.99
CA LEU A 663 11.90 33.83 -5.88
C LEU A 663 10.83 34.91 -5.68
N THR A 664 11.15 36.17 -5.95
CA THR A 664 10.24 37.32 -5.86
C THR A 664 9.03 37.25 -6.79
N LEU A 665 9.05 36.34 -7.77
CA LEU A 665 7.91 36.13 -8.68
C LEU A 665 6.82 35.26 -8.05
N LEU A 666 7.19 34.29 -7.21
CA LEU A 666 6.27 33.35 -6.57
C LEU A 666 6.05 33.66 -5.08
N TYR A 667 7.02 34.28 -4.42
CA TYR A 667 6.95 34.57 -2.99
C TYR A 667 6.94 36.06 -2.71
N THR A 668 6.16 36.43 -1.70
CA THR A 668 6.20 37.79 -1.15
C THR A 668 7.47 38.02 -0.34
N GLU A 669 7.87 39.28 -0.16
CA GLU A 669 9.03 39.63 0.67
C GLU A 669 8.95 39.04 2.08
N GLN A 670 7.76 39.02 2.68
CA GLN A 670 7.52 38.39 3.98
C GLN A 670 7.83 36.89 3.95
N ALA A 671 7.39 36.18 2.92
CA ALA A 671 7.64 34.74 2.75
C ALA A 671 9.13 34.46 2.51
N ILE A 672 9.80 35.28 1.69
CA ILE A 672 11.24 35.17 1.44
C ILE A 672 12.05 35.39 2.73
N ASN A 673 11.70 36.39 3.53
CA ASN A 673 12.37 36.64 4.80
C ASN A 673 12.19 35.49 5.80
N ALA A 674 11.01 34.84 5.79
CA ALA A 674 10.77 33.67 6.62
C ALA A 674 11.59 32.46 6.16
N MET A 675 11.70 32.24 4.84
CA MET A 675 12.58 31.23 4.25
C MET A 675 14.03 31.43 4.71
N ASN A 676 14.58 32.62 4.49
CA ASN A 676 15.95 32.95 4.89
C ASN A 676 16.19 32.71 6.40
N ALA A 677 15.19 33.01 7.23
CA ALA A 677 15.26 32.76 8.67
C ALA A 677 15.17 31.27 9.03
N GLN A 678 14.41 30.46 8.28
CA GLN A 678 14.38 29.01 8.44
C GLN A 678 15.73 28.41 8.07
N ASP A 679 16.25 28.78 6.92
CA ASP A 679 17.49 28.26 6.38
C ASP A 679 18.69 28.54 7.30
N GLN A 680 18.72 29.74 7.89
CA GLN A 680 19.73 30.09 8.89
C GLN A 680 19.66 29.17 10.13
N ARG A 681 18.45 28.82 10.61
CA ARG A 681 18.28 27.91 11.76
C ARG A 681 18.72 26.48 11.43
N GLU A 682 18.44 26.01 10.22
CA GLU A 682 18.85 24.69 9.76
C GLU A 682 20.38 24.61 9.61
N TYR A 683 20.99 25.63 9.00
CA TYR A 683 22.45 25.75 8.91
C TYR A 683 23.12 25.71 10.29
N GLU A 684 22.62 26.49 11.27
CA GLU A 684 23.15 26.49 12.64
C GLU A 684 22.98 25.16 13.37
N LYS A 685 22.00 24.34 12.97
CA LYS A 685 21.78 23.01 13.53
C LYS A 685 22.76 22.01 12.93
N ASP A 686 22.95 22.04 11.61
CA ASP A 686 23.85 21.14 10.91
C ASP A 686 25.30 21.38 11.33
N MET A 687 25.73 22.64 11.44
CA MET A 687 27.06 22.99 11.97
C MET A 687 27.35 22.37 13.34
N ARG A 688 26.35 22.34 14.24
CA ARG A 688 26.49 21.71 15.58
C ARG A 688 26.57 20.19 15.55
N SER A 689 26.06 19.55 14.49
CA SER A 689 26.08 18.09 14.35
C SER A 689 27.41 17.54 13.84
N PHE A 690 28.23 18.36 13.20
CA PHE A 690 29.55 18.00 12.69
C PHE A 690 30.72 18.34 13.65
N GLU A 691 30.46 19.13 14.70
CA GLU A 691 31.43 19.39 15.78
C GLU A 691 31.44 18.31 16.88
N GLN A 692 30.53 17.31 16.80
CA GLN A 692 30.48 16.11 17.65
C GLN A 692 31.03 14.91 16.88
#